data_AF-A0A5Q4G862-F1
#
_entry.id   AF-A0A5Q4G862-F1
#
_cell.length_a   1.000
_cell.length_b   1.000
_cell.length_c   1.000
_cell.angle_alpha   90.00
_cell.angle_beta   90.00
_cell.angle_gamma   90.00
#
_symmetry.space_group_name_H-M   'P 1'
#
loop_
_entity.id
_entity.type
_entity.pdbx_description
1 polymer ?
#
loop_
_entity_poly.entity_id
_entity_poly.type
_entity_poly.pdbx_seq_one_letter_code
_entity_poly.pdbx_strand_id
1 'polypeptide(L)'
;MSTQRPKLPRIALGLAVSIPLVLAACSPIPVAEESADVEDRPAMADRFEVAEAERRANEEVARRQAEERAEAERLAAEERAAAQAAEAERLAEQAEAERRAAQEEARRMAEQAEAERRAAEAEARRLAEQEREAAEAVAGAAVAEAEAERVAAEQEARRLAEQAEAERVAAEAQARRLAEQEREAAEEAARLAAAAAEAASQPAPVSAAVDDGPGVASEAGDFIIPRTPENIARLGRDLTPMGSARAGSADGRIPEWTGGLTENDWPAGYQPGDRHLDPFAADEPLYVITGQNYQEYADRLSAGQIATFQRYPDTYRIRVYPTRRSASFPQRIYDMTIQNARTGRLVANGEGVADVAEGFPFPLPQNAYEVMWNHKLKFKGTGGTRYSNQAAPTARGSFQLVRLREELLGLYYIEGNTIEDTNNILLYFFQEVESPARLAGNILLVHESLNQILQPRQAWIYNPGQRRVRRAPNVAYDNPGTASDGLRTNDMTDMFNGAMDRFTWEIVGKREMYIPYNSYRVHSGDLTPEDIVQPGHLNPDLLRYQLHRVWIVDARLRPEFRHINPRRTFYFDEDSYQIALIDHYDARGELWRASEAHTINYYDVPTYWSTIEVHMDLQSGRFIANGLDNQDPVNTFNVPLSPSAYTPQALRTRGRR
;
A
#
# COMPACT_ATOMS: atom_id res chain seq x y z
N MET A 1 -22.05 1.74 44.39
CA MET A 1 -22.70 3.05 44.11
C MET A 1 -22.31 3.41 42.68
N SER A 2 -23.11 3.03 41.68
CA SER A 2 -24.32 3.76 41.23
C SER A 2 -23.96 5.08 40.53
N THR A 3 -23.88 5.15 39.19
CA THR A 3 -24.99 5.22 38.20
C THR A 3 -25.73 6.57 38.21
N GLN A 4 -26.11 7.20 37.09
CA GLN A 4 -26.14 6.73 35.69
C GLN A 4 -26.10 7.90 34.67
N ARG A 5 -26.03 7.58 33.37
CA ARG A 5 -26.16 8.54 32.25
C ARG A 5 -27.63 9.02 32.10
N PRO A 6 -27.90 10.26 31.63
CA PRO A 6 -29.20 10.61 31.07
C PRO A 6 -29.42 9.90 29.71
N LYS A 7 -30.69 9.67 29.35
CA LYS A 7 -31.13 9.16 28.03
C LYS A 7 -32.08 10.16 27.37
N LEU A 8 -32.11 10.15 26.04
CA LEU A 8 -33.06 10.89 25.21
C LEU A 8 -34.52 10.47 25.51
N PRO A 9 -35.49 11.40 25.44
CA PRO A 9 -36.91 11.05 25.51
C PRO A 9 -37.37 10.36 24.21
N ARG A 10 -38.30 9.41 24.34
CA ARG A 10 -39.03 8.83 23.20
C ARG A 10 -40.34 9.57 22.99
N ILE A 11 -40.71 9.78 21.73
CA ILE A 11 -42.06 10.19 21.33
C ILE A 11 -43.02 9.03 21.62
N ALA A 12 -44.13 9.31 22.29
CA ALA A 12 -45.27 8.42 22.41
C ALA A 12 -46.56 9.26 22.36
N LEU A 13 -47.39 9.03 21.35
CA LEU A 13 -48.65 9.73 21.15
C LEU A 13 -49.76 9.00 21.93
N GLY A 14 -50.58 9.72 22.71
CA GLY A 14 -51.64 9.12 23.52
C GLY A 14 -52.73 10.12 23.87
N LEU A 15 -53.81 10.15 23.09
CA LEU A 15 -55.04 10.85 23.45
C LEU A 15 -55.80 10.06 24.52
N ALA A 16 -56.13 10.72 25.64
CA ALA A 16 -57.14 10.27 26.58
C ALA A 16 -57.90 11.48 27.13
N VAL A 17 -59.14 11.67 26.69
CA VAL A 17 -60.04 12.72 27.20
C VAL A 17 -60.77 12.16 28.42
N SER A 18 -60.68 12.87 29.55
CA SER A 18 -61.38 12.52 30.80
C SER A 18 -62.11 13.73 31.36
N ILE A 19 -63.44 13.65 31.40
CA ILE A 19 -64.33 14.64 32.00
C ILE A 19 -64.64 14.21 33.45
N PRO A 20 -64.43 15.05 34.48
CA PRO A 20 -64.82 14.72 35.85
C PRO A 20 -66.33 14.88 36.03
N LEU A 21 -67.01 13.77 36.34
CA LEU A 21 -68.41 13.74 36.74
C LEU A 21 -68.51 14.04 38.25
N VAL A 22 -69.37 14.99 38.65
CA VAL A 22 -69.66 15.27 40.07
C VAL A 22 -71.07 14.78 40.42
N LEU A 23 -71.15 13.80 41.32
CA LEU A 23 -72.42 13.37 41.90
C LEU A 23 -72.81 14.28 43.07
N ALA A 24 -74.11 14.56 43.20
CA ALA A 24 -74.75 14.94 44.46
C ALA A 24 -75.74 13.83 44.85
N ALA A 25 -75.70 13.38 46.11
CA ALA A 25 -76.48 12.24 46.59
C ALA A 25 -77.69 12.68 47.43
N CYS A 26 -78.83 12.01 47.26
CA CYS A 26 -80.01 12.17 48.10
C CYS A 26 -80.00 11.21 49.29
N SER A 27 -80.45 11.67 50.47
CA SER A 27 -80.99 10.81 51.54
C SER A 27 -81.92 11.61 52.48
N PRO A 28 -82.90 10.98 53.17
CA PRO A 28 -84.20 11.63 53.44
C PRO A 28 -84.74 11.45 54.88
N ILE A 29 -86.06 11.70 55.07
CA ILE A 29 -86.93 11.28 56.21
C ILE A 29 -86.81 12.19 57.47
N PRO A 30 -87.89 12.43 58.28
CA PRO A 30 -89.26 11.90 58.24
C PRO A 30 -90.40 12.93 58.02
N VAL A 31 -91.62 12.39 57.89
CA VAL A 31 -92.91 13.11 57.99
C VAL A 31 -93.45 12.99 59.42
N ALA A 32 -94.19 14.00 59.89
CA ALA A 32 -95.10 13.88 61.03
C ALA A 32 -96.37 14.73 60.78
N GLU A 33 -97.55 14.13 61.00
CA GLU A 33 -98.81 14.83 61.25
C GLU A 33 -98.83 15.25 62.75
N GLU A 34 -99.64 16.18 63.25
CA GLU A 34 -101.05 16.47 62.94
C GLU A 34 -101.45 17.91 63.39
N SER A 35 -102.71 18.28 63.15
CA SER A 35 -103.52 19.32 63.83
C SER A 35 -103.10 20.80 63.74
N ALA A 36 -103.88 21.49 62.91
CA ALA A 36 -104.26 22.90 62.92
C ALA A 36 -104.07 23.73 64.21
N ASP A 37 -103.83 25.03 64.02
CA ASP A 37 -104.89 26.00 64.34
C ASP A 37 -104.94 27.14 63.29
N VAL A 38 -105.97 27.99 63.33
CA VAL A 38 -106.33 28.93 62.25
C VAL A 38 -106.06 30.38 62.65
N GLU A 39 -105.23 31.10 61.86
CA GLU A 39 -105.51 32.48 61.42
C GLU A 39 -104.50 33.04 60.38
N ASP A 40 -104.84 34.21 59.84
CA ASP A 40 -104.11 35.13 58.95
C ASP A 40 -103.93 34.82 57.43
N ARG A 41 -104.47 35.75 56.63
CA ARG A 41 -104.21 36.03 55.20
C ARG A 41 -104.57 37.51 54.98
N PRO A 42 -103.61 38.40 54.69
CA PRO A 42 -103.20 38.58 53.29
C PRO A 42 -101.73 39.03 53.11
N ALA A 43 -100.79 38.09 52.90
CA ALA A 43 -99.36 38.43 52.77
C ALA A 43 -98.56 37.56 51.76
N MET A 44 -99.23 36.94 50.78
CA MET A 44 -98.62 35.90 49.93
C MET A 44 -98.33 36.29 48.46
N ALA A 45 -98.86 37.42 47.97
CA ALA A 45 -98.68 37.85 46.58
C ALA A 45 -97.32 38.53 46.34
N ASP A 46 -97.02 39.60 47.08
CA ASP A 46 -95.80 40.42 46.91
C ASP A 46 -94.50 39.61 46.91
N ARG A 47 -94.44 38.56 47.75
CA ARG A 47 -93.23 37.74 47.91
C ARG A 47 -92.86 36.92 46.68
N PHE A 48 -93.79 36.65 45.77
CA PHE A 48 -93.49 35.95 44.52
C PHE A 48 -92.94 36.90 43.45
N GLU A 49 -93.55 38.08 43.29
CA GLU A 49 -93.10 39.07 42.31
C GLU A 49 -91.70 39.62 42.64
N VAL A 50 -91.41 39.88 43.92
CA VAL A 50 -90.06 40.28 44.37
C VAL A 50 -89.03 39.18 44.07
N ALA A 51 -89.33 37.92 44.38
CA ALA A 51 -88.41 36.80 44.16
C ALA A 51 -88.19 36.46 42.68
N GLU A 52 -89.11 36.85 41.79
CA GLU A 52 -88.91 36.75 40.34
C GLU A 52 -88.13 37.96 39.79
N ALA A 53 -88.38 39.17 40.30
CA ALA A 53 -87.62 40.37 39.95
C ALA A 53 -86.14 40.25 40.35
N GLU A 54 -85.84 39.76 41.56
CA GLU A 54 -84.46 39.46 42.00
C GLU A 54 -83.79 38.42 41.09
N ARG A 55 -84.52 37.41 40.61
CA ARG A 55 -83.97 36.37 39.74
C ARG A 55 -83.60 36.93 38.36
N ARG A 56 -84.49 37.73 37.76
CA ARG A 56 -84.23 38.43 36.48
C ARG A 56 -83.07 39.43 36.61
N ALA A 57 -82.97 40.15 37.72
CA ALA A 57 -81.84 41.05 37.99
C ALA A 57 -80.50 40.30 38.11
N ASN A 58 -80.48 39.17 38.82
CA ASN A 58 -79.29 38.32 38.93
C ASN A 58 -78.90 37.67 37.59
N GLU A 59 -79.87 37.26 36.77
CA GLU A 59 -79.62 36.77 35.41
C GLU A 59 -79.05 37.87 34.49
N GLU A 60 -79.51 39.13 34.61
CA GLU A 60 -78.95 40.23 33.84
C GLU A 60 -77.52 40.59 34.28
N VAL A 61 -77.24 40.59 35.59
CA VAL A 61 -75.88 40.77 36.13
C VAL A 61 -74.95 39.64 35.65
N ALA A 62 -75.42 38.38 35.69
CA ALA A 62 -74.65 37.25 35.20
C ALA A 62 -74.38 37.34 33.69
N ARG A 63 -75.34 37.82 32.89
CA ARG A 63 -75.14 38.03 31.45
C ARG A 63 -74.10 39.12 31.17
N ARG A 64 -74.19 40.27 31.86
CA ARG A 64 -73.18 41.35 31.75
C ARG A 64 -71.78 40.88 32.14
N GLN A 65 -71.65 40.11 33.24
CA GLN A 65 -70.36 39.52 33.62
C GLN A 65 -69.84 38.47 32.63
N ALA A 66 -70.71 37.77 31.90
CA ALA A 66 -70.30 36.88 30.82
C ALA A 66 -69.87 37.65 29.56
N GLU A 67 -70.58 38.72 29.21
CA GLU A 67 -70.24 39.66 28.13
C GLU A 67 -68.86 40.32 28.39
N GLU A 68 -68.63 40.85 29.59
CA GLU A 68 -67.34 41.43 30.03
C GLU A 68 -66.18 40.41 29.98
N ARG A 69 -66.42 39.17 30.41
CA ARG A 69 -65.40 38.10 30.34
C ARG A 69 -65.07 37.70 28.91
N ALA A 70 -66.08 37.57 28.05
CA ALA A 70 -65.87 37.24 26.63
C ALA A 70 -65.10 38.36 25.89
N GLU A 71 -65.34 39.63 26.25
CA GLU A 71 -64.56 40.76 25.74
C GLU A 71 -63.11 40.76 26.24
N ALA A 72 -62.89 40.51 27.54
CA ALA A 72 -61.55 40.37 28.11
C ALA A 72 -60.76 39.19 27.51
N GLU A 73 -61.40 38.04 27.29
CA GLU A 73 -60.78 36.89 26.62
C GLU A 73 -60.46 37.16 25.15
N ARG A 74 -61.32 37.91 24.44
CA ARG A 74 -61.07 38.35 23.05
C ARG A 74 -59.85 39.26 22.97
N LEU A 75 -59.77 40.30 23.82
CA LEU A 75 -58.64 41.22 23.88
C LEU A 75 -57.33 40.48 24.24
N ALA A 76 -57.38 39.58 25.23
CA ALA A 76 -56.22 38.76 25.59
C ALA A 76 -55.79 37.76 24.49
N ALA A 77 -56.70 37.35 23.60
CA ALA A 77 -56.36 36.56 22.42
C ALA A 77 -55.72 37.42 21.31
N GLU A 78 -56.24 38.64 21.09
CA GLU A 78 -55.68 39.62 20.14
C GLU A 78 -54.25 40.04 20.54
N GLU A 79 -53.98 40.34 21.81
CA GLU A 79 -52.62 40.63 22.30
C GLU A 79 -51.65 39.46 22.10
N ARG A 80 -52.10 38.22 22.35
CA ARG A 80 -51.26 37.02 22.14
C ARG A 80 -50.95 36.79 20.66
N ALA A 81 -51.92 37.01 19.77
CA ALA A 81 -51.71 36.91 18.33
C ALA A 81 -50.73 37.98 17.83
N ALA A 82 -50.84 39.22 18.32
CA ALA A 82 -49.91 40.31 18.00
C ALA A 82 -48.48 40.01 18.49
N ALA A 83 -48.33 39.49 19.71
CA ALA A 83 -47.03 39.09 20.25
C ALA A 83 -46.38 37.95 19.43
N GLN A 84 -47.15 36.94 19.04
CA GLN A 84 -46.67 35.83 18.20
C GLN A 84 -46.28 36.29 16.79
N ALA A 85 -47.02 37.25 16.20
CA ALA A 85 -46.66 37.84 14.91
C ALA A 85 -45.32 38.59 14.98
N ALA A 86 -45.11 39.42 16.00
CA ALA A 86 -43.87 40.17 16.21
C ALA A 86 -42.66 39.27 16.52
N GLU A 87 -42.86 38.14 17.21
CA GLU A 87 -41.81 37.14 17.42
C GLU A 87 -41.44 36.41 16.11
N ALA A 88 -42.44 36.03 15.30
CA ALA A 88 -42.22 35.40 14.00
C ALA A 88 -41.50 36.32 13.00
N GLU A 89 -41.84 37.62 12.98
CA GLU A 89 -41.17 38.63 12.15
C GLU A 89 -39.70 38.77 12.52
N ARG A 90 -39.38 38.93 13.81
CA ARG A 90 -37.99 38.98 14.30
C ARG A 90 -37.18 37.72 13.97
N LEU A 91 -37.79 36.53 14.06
CA LEU A 91 -37.12 35.28 13.70
C LEU A 91 -36.86 35.17 12.19
N ALA A 92 -37.74 35.75 11.35
CA ALA A 92 -37.52 35.83 9.91
C ALA A 92 -36.37 36.79 9.56
N GLU A 93 -36.31 37.98 10.19
CA GLU A 93 -35.19 38.93 10.02
C GLU A 93 -33.85 38.32 10.42
N GLN A 94 -33.79 37.64 11.59
CA GLN A 94 -32.57 36.97 12.03
C GLN A 94 -32.15 35.86 11.05
N ALA A 95 -33.08 35.03 10.59
CA ALA A 95 -32.79 33.97 9.62
C ALA A 95 -32.33 34.53 8.26
N GLU A 96 -32.76 35.73 7.85
CA GLU A 96 -32.23 36.37 6.65
C GLU A 96 -30.82 36.96 6.89
N ALA A 97 -30.57 37.58 8.04
CA ALA A 97 -29.24 38.09 8.41
C ALA A 97 -28.19 36.95 8.45
N GLU A 98 -28.52 35.81 9.06
CA GLU A 98 -27.66 34.62 9.09
C GLU A 98 -27.39 34.07 7.69
N ARG A 99 -28.40 34.03 6.80
CA ARG A 99 -28.22 33.62 5.40
C ARG A 99 -27.31 34.57 4.62
N ARG A 100 -27.44 35.89 4.82
CA ARG A 100 -26.57 36.89 4.18
C ARG A 100 -25.12 36.76 4.67
N ALA A 101 -24.91 36.54 5.97
CA ALA A 101 -23.58 36.30 6.55
C ALA A 101 -22.92 35.04 5.97
N ALA A 102 -23.66 33.92 5.92
CA ALA A 102 -23.15 32.67 5.33
C ALA A 102 -22.84 32.79 3.83
N GLN A 103 -23.60 33.59 3.08
CA GLN A 103 -23.31 33.90 1.67
C GLN A 103 -22.04 34.73 1.49
N GLU A 104 -21.79 35.73 2.36
CA GLU A 104 -20.52 36.47 2.33
C GLU A 104 -19.32 35.59 2.69
N GLU A 105 -19.44 34.75 3.71
CA GLU A 105 -18.36 33.84 4.13
C GLU A 105 -18.03 32.83 3.03
N ALA A 106 -19.04 32.22 2.41
CA ALA A 106 -18.88 31.36 1.24
C ALA A 106 -18.23 32.09 0.05
N ARG A 107 -18.54 33.38 -0.16
CA ARG A 107 -17.89 34.18 -1.21
C ARG A 107 -16.41 34.42 -0.91
N ARG A 108 -16.06 34.76 0.34
CA ARG A 108 -14.65 34.94 0.77
C ARG A 108 -13.85 33.64 0.65
N MET A 109 -14.43 32.50 1.03
CA MET A 109 -13.81 31.19 0.83
C MET A 109 -13.60 30.86 -0.65
N ALA A 110 -14.55 31.19 -1.53
CA ALA A 110 -14.40 31.00 -2.97
C ALA A 110 -13.34 31.93 -3.59
N GLU A 111 -13.28 33.20 -3.17
CA GLU A 111 -12.25 34.18 -3.56
C GLU A 111 -10.85 33.71 -3.13
N GLN A 112 -10.70 33.20 -1.89
CA GLN A 112 -9.45 32.63 -1.40
C GLN A 112 -9.05 31.35 -2.17
N ALA A 113 -9.96 30.40 -2.35
CA ALA A 113 -9.68 29.16 -3.08
C ALA A 113 -9.31 29.41 -4.56
N GLU A 114 -9.82 30.48 -5.18
CA GLU A 114 -9.35 30.93 -6.49
C GLU A 114 -7.94 31.55 -6.43
N ALA A 115 -7.63 32.37 -5.42
CA ALA A 115 -6.29 32.92 -5.25
C ALA A 115 -5.24 31.81 -5.05
N GLU A 116 -5.53 30.82 -4.19
CA GLU A 116 -4.69 29.63 -3.97
C GLU A 116 -4.54 28.80 -5.26
N ARG A 117 -5.63 28.59 -6.01
CA ARG A 117 -5.58 27.90 -7.32
C ARG A 117 -4.67 28.62 -8.32
N ARG A 118 -4.73 29.96 -8.36
CA ARG A 118 -3.87 30.78 -9.25
C ARG A 118 -2.41 30.76 -8.81
N ALA A 119 -2.13 30.76 -7.50
CA ALA A 119 -0.78 30.61 -6.97
C ALA A 119 -0.18 29.23 -7.31
N ALA A 120 -0.93 28.16 -7.09
CA ALA A 120 -0.52 26.79 -7.43
C ALA A 120 -0.30 26.60 -8.95
N GLU A 121 -1.14 27.23 -9.80
CA GLU A 121 -0.94 27.19 -11.25
C GLU A 121 0.31 27.97 -11.68
N ALA A 122 0.61 29.10 -11.04
CA ALA A 122 1.84 29.87 -11.30
C ALA A 122 3.10 29.12 -10.86
N GLU A 123 3.06 28.46 -9.69
CA GLU A 123 4.18 27.61 -9.22
C GLU A 123 4.38 26.39 -10.11
N ALA A 124 3.30 25.70 -10.51
CA ALA A 124 3.38 24.58 -11.44
C ALA A 124 3.96 24.99 -12.81
N ARG A 125 3.65 26.18 -13.31
CA ARG A 125 4.28 26.74 -14.52
C ARG A 125 5.77 27.01 -14.32
N ARG A 126 6.18 27.59 -13.19
CA ARG A 126 7.61 27.81 -12.87
C ARG A 126 8.38 26.49 -12.78
N LEU A 127 7.80 25.47 -12.14
CA LEU A 127 8.41 24.15 -12.03
C LEU A 127 8.55 23.48 -13.41
N ALA A 128 7.51 23.52 -14.25
CA ALA A 128 7.57 22.98 -15.61
C ALA A 128 8.59 23.72 -16.52
N GLU A 129 8.80 25.02 -16.29
CA GLU A 129 9.86 25.79 -16.97
C GLU A 129 11.26 25.37 -16.50
N GLN A 130 11.45 25.21 -15.19
CA GLN A 130 12.71 24.70 -14.61
C GLN A 130 13.01 23.26 -15.03
N GLU A 131 11.99 22.40 -15.17
CA GLU A 131 12.13 21.05 -15.72
C GLU A 131 12.50 21.06 -17.22
N ARG A 132 11.96 21.99 -18.01
CA ARG A 132 12.35 22.18 -19.42
C ARG A 132 13.82 22.62 -19.52
N GLU A 133 14.23 23.63 -18.76
CA GLU A 133 15.61 24.13 -18.76
C GLU A 133 16.61 23.05 -18.31
N ALA A 134 16.25 22.24 -17.30
CA ALA A 134 17.06 21.10 -16.87
C ALA A 134 17.15 20.00 -17.95
N ALA A 135 16.03 19.69 -18.63
CA ALA A 135 16.02 18.70 -19.71
C ALA A 135 16.84 19.15 -20.93
N GLU A 136 16.78 20.44 -21.30
CA GLU A 136 17.60 21.03 -22.36
C GLU A 136 19.10 21.00 -21.99
N ALA A 137 19.45 21.27 -20.73
CA ALA A 137 20.83 21.16 -20.24
C ALA A 137 21.37 19.72 -20.26
N VAL A 138 20.57 18.74 -19.83
CA VAL A 138 20.93 17.30 -19.86
C VAL A 138 21.08 16.81 -21.31
N ALA A 139 20.18 17.20 -22.21
CA ALA A 139 20.28 16.87 -23.63
C ALA A 139 21.55 17.47 -24.27
N GLY A 140 21.90 18.71 -23.92
CA GLY A 140 23.15 19.35 -24.35
C GLY A 140 24.40 18.63 -23.85
N ALA A 141 24.41 18.18 -22.59
CA ALA A 141 25.50 17.39 -22.01
C ALA A 141 25.67 16.04 -22.73
N ALA A 142 24.58 15.30 -22.95
CA ALA A 142 24.62 14.00 -23.62
C ALA A 142 25.13 14.08 -25.08
N VAL A 143 24.81 15.17 -25.80
CA VAL A 143 25.35 15.41 -27.15
C VAL A 143 26.86 15.68 -27.11
N ALA A 144 27.34 16.46 -26.13
CA ALA A 144 28.77 16.74 -25.97
C ALA A 144 29.57 15.48 -25.54
N GLU A 145 28.98 14.63 -24.70
CA GLU A 145 29.55 13.35 -24.27
C GLU A 145 29.67 12.37 -25.45
N ALA A 146 28.60 12.17 -26.22
CA ALA A 146 28.62 11.32 -27.41
C ALA A 146 29.58 11.81 -28.51
N GLU A 147 29.79 13.13 -28.63
CA GLU A 147 30.81 13.70 -29.53
C GLU A 147 32.23 13.46 -29.01
N ALA A 148 32.47 13.54 -27.70
CA ALA A 148 33.75 13.20 -27.08
C ALA A 148 34.09 11.71 -27.22
N GLU A 149 33.13 10.81 -26.99
CA GLU A 149 33.29 9.36 -27.21
C GLU A 149 33.64 9.05 -28.67
N ARG A 150 32.93 9.66 -29.63
CA ARG A 150 33.20 9.49 -31.07
C ARG A 150 34.64 9.89 -31.43
N VAL A 151 35.11 11.01 -30.89
CA VAL A 151 36.48 11.50 -31.11
C VAL A 151 37.53 10.60 -30.43
N ALA A 152 37.24 10.06 -29.25
CA ALA A 152 38.12 9.10 -28.57
C ALA A 152 38.26 7.79 -29.37
N ALA A 153 37.14 7.24 -29.85
CA ALA A 153 37.13 6.03 -30.67
C ALA A 153 37.86 6.22 -32.01
N GLU A 154 37.74 7.38 -32.65
CA GLU A 154 38.49 7.70 -33.88
C GLU A 154 40.02 7.77 -33.62
N GLN A 155 40.43 8.36 -32.49
CA GLN A 155 41.84 8.40 -32.08
C GLN A 155 42.41 7.02 -31.72
N GLU A 156 41.61 6.16 -31.10
CA GLU A 156 42.01 4.80 -30.76
C GLU A 156 42.10 3.90 -32.00
N ALA A 157 41.10 3.92 -32.88
CA ALA A 157 41.12 3.20 -34.14
C ALA A 157 42.34 3.58 -35.00
N ARG A 158 42.69 4.88 -35.01
CA ARG A 158 43.91 5.38 -35.65
C ARG A 158 45.18 4.84 -35.00
N ARG A 159 45.29 4.85 -33.67
CA ARG A 159 46.45 4.31 -32.93
C ARG A 159 46.65 2.83 -33.25
N LEU A 160 45.58 2.04 -33.26
CA LEU A 160 45.60 0.61 -33.58
C LEU A 160 46.04 0.36 -35.03
N ALA A 161 45.60 1.19 -35.99
CA ALA A 161 46.06 1.13 -37.38
C ALA A 161 47.56 1.46 -37.52
N GLU A 162 48.04 2.50 -36.84
CA GLU A 162 49.46 2.89 -36.82
C GLU A 162 50.34 1.79 -36.16
N GLN A 163 49.84 1.11 -35.11
CA GLN A 163 50.50 -0.06 -34.51
C GLN A 163 50.53 -1.28 -35.45
N ALA A 164 49.41 -1.64 -36.07
CA ALA A 164 49.33 -2.78 -36.99
C ALA A 164 50.21 -2.60 -38.24
N GLU A 165 50.38 -1.37 -38.72
CA GLU A 165 51.33 -1.06 -39.79
C GLU A 165 52.80 -1.22 -39.33
N ALA A 166 53.14 -0.77 -38.12
CA ALA A 166 54.46 -0.96 -37.54
C ALA A 166 54.80 -2.44 -37.33
N GLU A 167 53.85 -3.24 -36.84
CA GLU A 167 53.98 -4.70 -36.68
C GLU A 167 54.16 -5.40 -38.04
N ARG A 168 53.39 -5.02 -39.07
CA ARG A 168 53.54 -5.54 -40.44
C ARG A 168 54.95 -5.29 -40.99
N VAL A 169 55.48 -4.08 -40.79
CA VAL A 169 56.83 -3.71 -41.23
C VAL A 169 57.91 -4.45 -40.43
N ALA A 170 57.72 -4.62 -39.11
CA ALA A 170 58.64 -5.40 -38.27
C ALA A 170 58.66 -6.88 -38.67
N ALA A 171 57.49 -7.47 -38.95
CA ALA A 171 57.35 -8.85 -39.42
C ALA A 171 58.00 -9.05 -40.80
N GLU A 172 57.83 -8.11 -41.74
CA GLU A 172 58.51 -8.19 -43.04
C GLU A 172 60.04 -8.07 -42.89
N ALA A 173 60.52 -7.16 -42.03
CA ALA A 173 61.94 -7.03 -41.72
C ALA A 173 62.51 -8.25 -40.97
N GLN A 174 61.70 -8.98 -40.20
CA GLN A 174 62.07 -10.25 -39.59
C GLN A 174 62.10 -11.39 -40.62
N ALA A 175 61.10 -11.48 -41.50
CA ALA A 175 61.06 -12.47 -42.58
C ALA A 175 62.24 -12.31 -43.55
N ARG A 176 62.61 -11.08 -43.91
CA ARG A 176 63.81 -10.79 -44.71
C ARG A 176 65.11 -11.25 -44.03
N ARG A 177 65.26 -10.99 -42.72
CA ARG A 177 66.42 -11.45 -41.93
C ARG A 177 66.47 -12.98 -41.80
N LEU A 178 65.32 -13.64 -41.61
CA LEU A 178 65.22 -15.10 -41.61
C LEU A 178 65.60 -15.68 -42.98
N ALA A 179 65.10 -15.13 -44.10
CA ALA A 179 65.48 -15.60 -45.43
C ALA A 179 66.97 -15.37 -45.76
N GLU A 180 67.59 -14.32 -45.22
CA GLU A 180 69.02 -14.08 -45.33
C GLU A 180 69.83 -15.08 -44.47
N GLN A 181 69.41 -15.30 -43.22
CA GLN A 181 69.97 -16.34 -42.33
C GLN A 181 69.79 -17.75 -42.89
N GLU A 182 68.67 -18.07 -43.53
CA GLU A 182 68.44 -19.35 -44.22
C GLU A 182 69.36 -19.50 -45.43
N ARG A 183 69.67 -18.42 -46.15
CA ARG A 183 70.64 -18.46 -47.26
C ARG A 183 72.07 -18.64 -46.74
N GLU A 184 72.47 -17.89 -45.72
CA GLU A 184 73.78 -18.05 -45.06
C GLU A 184 73.92 -19.45 -44.44
N ALA A 185 72.88 -19.94 -43.76
CA ALA A 185 72.84 -21.28 -43.20
C ALA A 185 72.76 -22.38 -44.28
N ALA A 186 72.23 -22.12 -45.47
CA ALA A 186 72.30 -23.05 -46.61
C ALA A 186 73.70 -23.06 -47.25
N GLU A 187 74.36 -21.90 -47.37
CA GLU A 187 75.75 -21.78 -47.81
C GLU A 187 76.71 -22.44 -46.79
N GLU A 188 76.46 -22.29 -45.49
CA GLU A 188 77.19 -22.97 -44.42
C GLU A 188 76.83 -24.47 -44.35
N ALA A 189 75.56 -24.86 -44.48
CA ALA A 189 75.15 -26.26 -44.55
C ALA A 189 75.71 -26.98 -45.78
N ALA A 190 75.97 -26.28 -46.89
CA ALA A 190 76.71 -26.85 -48.02
C ALA A 190 78.18 -27.13 -47.68
N ARG A 191 78.84 -26.24 -46.93
CA ARG A 191 80.20 -26.49 -46.39
C ARG A 191 80.20 -27.61 -45.34
N LEU A 192 79.24 -27.58 -44.41
CA LEU A 192 79.11 -28.56 -43.35
C LEU A 192 78.64 -29.92 -43.87
N ALA A 193 77.87 -30.01 -44.94
CA ALA A 193 77.56 -31.30 -45.59
C ALA A 193 78.79 -31.92 -46.24
N ALA A 194 79.67 -31.11 -46.84
CA ALA A 194 80.97 -31.57 -47.34
C ALA A 194 81.89 -32.08 -46.21
N ALA A 195 81.78 -31.53 -45.00
CA ALA A 195 82.51 -31.99 -43.80
C ALA A 195 81.81 -33.12 -43.02
N ALA A 196 80.47 -33.17 -43.02
CA ALA A 196 79.67 -34.16 -42.28
C ALA A 196 79.55 -35.50 -43.02
N ALA A 197 79.85 -35.53 -44.32
CA ALA A 197 80.22 -36.75 -45.04
C ALA A 197 81.43 -37.47 -44.40
N GLU A 198 82.24 -36.76 -43.61
CA GLU A 198 83.40 -37.27 -42.88
C GLU A 198 83.09 -37.60 -41.40
N ALA A 199 81.92 -37.19 -40.87
CA ALA A 199 81.60 -37.29 -39.44
C ALA A 199 80.09 -37.45 -39.14
N ALA A 200 79.61 -38.70 -39.02
CA ALA A 200 78.25 -39.00 -38.56
C ALA A 200 78.20 -40.25 -37.65
N SER A 201 77.96 -40.05 -36.34
CA SER A 201 77.74 -41.14 -35.37
C SER A 201 76.96 -40.69 -34.12
N GLN A 202 75.76 -41.29 -33.94
CA GLN A 202 74.93 -41.31 -32.71
C GLN A 202 74.16 -40.02 -32.27
N PRO A 203 73.06 -40.11 -31.48
CA PRO A 203 71.94 -39.13 -31.57
C PRO A 203 71.22 -38.61 -30.27
N ALA A 204 70.56 -37.44 -30.38
CA ALA A 204 69.38 -36.93 -29.59
C ALA A 204 69.58 -36.62 -28.07
N PRO A 205 68.60 -36.12 -27.23
CA PRO A 205 67.16 -35.78 -27.47
C PRO A 205 66.48 -34.58 -26.66
N VAL A 206 65.18 -34.28 -26.97
CA VAL A 206 64.01 -33.60 -26.28
C VAL A 206 64.01 -32.30 -25.38
N SER A 207 62.90 -31.52 -25.53
CA SER A 207 62.07 -30.76 -24.52
C SER A 207 62.46 -29.31 -24.14
N ALA A 208 61.62 -28.39 -23.57
CA ALA A 208 60.22 -28.39 -23.04
C ALA A 208 59.52 -27.00 -23.18
N ALA A 209 58.39 -26.71 -22.49
CA ALA A 209 57.60 -25.45 -22.60
C ALA A 209 56.90 -24.97 -21.29
N VAL A 210 56.61 -23.65 -21.18
CA VAL A 210 55.87 -22.88 -20.12
C VAL A 210 55.68 -21.41 -20.60
N ASP A 211 54.81 -20.48 -20.12
CA ASP A 211 53.69 -20.42 -19.15
C ASP A 211 52.82 -19.15 -19.44
N ASP A 212 51.65 -18.89 -18.78
CA ASP A 212 50.91 -17.58 -18.87
C ASP A 212 49.99 -17.26 -17.64
N GLY A 213 49.65 -15.99 -17.36
CA GLY A 213 49.17 -15.52 -16.02
C GLY A 213 47.82 -14.74 -15.91
N PRO A 214 47.26 -14.53 -14.68
CA PRO A 214 45.87 -14.07 -14.45
C PRO A 214 45.68 -12.63 -13.90
N GLY A 215 44.42 -12.15 -13.94
CA GLY A 215 43.95 -10.85 -13.41
C GLY A 215 43.10 -10.93 -12.11
N VAL A 216 42.59 -9.78 -11.63
CA VAL A 216 42.04 -9.58 -10.27
C VAL A 216 40.51 -9.43 -10.26
N ALA A 217 39.84 -9.95 -9.23
CA ALA A 217 38.41 -9.77 -8.94
C ALA A 217 38.16 -9.40 -7.46
N SER A 218 37.00 -8.81 -7.16
CA SER A 218 36.57 -8.43 -5.81
C SER A 218 35.65 -9.48 -5.17
N GLU A 219 35.93 -9.87 -3.93
CA GLU A 219 35.17 -10.90 -3.21
C GLU A 219 33.77 -10.41 -2.75
N ALA A 220 32.73 -10.76 -3.51
CA ALA A 220 31.39 -10.92 -2.95
C ALA A 220 31.29 -12.30 -2.29
N GLY A 221 30.59 -12.40 -1.16
CA GLY A 221 30.54 -13.64 -0.36
C GLY A 221 29.86 -14.82 -1.07
N ASP A 222 30.13 -16.03 -0.56
CA ASP A 222 29.78 -17.37 -1.09
C ASP A 222 28.27 -17.71 -1.10
N PHE A 223 27.42 -16.69 -1.20
CA PHE A 223 25.96 -16.76 -1.21
C PHE A 223 25.32 -16.35 -2.55
N ILE A 224 26.09 -15.72 -3.46
CA ILE A 224 25.67 -15.48 -4.85
C ILE A 224 26.08 -16.71 -5.67
N ILE A 225 25.10 -17.51 -6.09
CA ILE A 225 25.33 -18.74 -6.86
C ILE A 225 25.41 -18.37 -8.36
N PRO A 226 26.55 -18.58 -9.05
CA PRO A 226 26.70 -18.21 -10.46
C PRO A 226 25.71 -18.95 -11.37
N ARG A 227 25.10 -18.25 -12.34
CA ARG A 227 24.12 -18.79 -13.31
C ARG A 227 24.76 -19.69 -14.39
N THR A 228 25.42 -20.78 -13.99
CA THR A 228 25.95 -21.81 -14.88
C THR A 228 24.94 -22.96 -15.08
N PRO A 229 25.04 -23.78 -16.15
CA PRO A 229 24.15 -24.94 -16.34
C PRO A 229 24.11 -25.90 -15.15
N GLU A 230 25.24 -26.11 -14.49
CA GLU A 230 25.41 -27.00 -13.33
C GLU A 230 24.65 -26.46 -12.12
N ASN A 231 24.73 -25.16 -11.86
CA ASN A 231 24.00 -24.49 -10.78
C ASN A 231 22.51 -24.36 -11.08
N ILE A 232 22.12 -24.07 -12.33
CA ILE A 232 20.71 -24.11 -12.75
C ILE A 232 20.12 -25.50 -12.53
N ALA A 233 20.89 -26.56 -12.79
CA ALA A 233 20.45 -27.93 -12.53
C ALA A 233 20.29 -28.27 -11.03
N ARG A 234 20.70 -27.40 -10.08
CA ARG A 234 20.46 -27.58 -8.63
C ARG A 234 19.08 -27.10 -8.19
N LEU A 235 18.42 -26.26 -8.99
CA LEU A 235 17.05 -25.81 -8.74
C LEU A 235 16.09 -27.01 -8.69
N GLY A 236 15.25 -27.05 -7.66
CA GLY A 236 14.38 -28.18 -7.35
C GLY A 236 15.06 -29.38 -6.67
N ARG A 237 16.40 -29.46 -6.67
CA ARG A 237 17.18 -30.50 -5.95
C ARG A 237 17.60 -30.01 -4.57
N ASP A 238 18.86 -29.61 -4.38
CA ASP A 238 19.40 -29.05 -3.12
C ASP A 238 19.02 -27.58 -2.93
N LEU A 239 18.66 -26.89 -4.02
CA LEU A 239 17.95 -25.62 -3.98
C LEU A 239 16.45 -25.86 -4.18
N THR A 240 15.62 -24.95 -3.66
CA THR A 240 14.22 -24.83 -4.09
C THR A 240 14.15 -24.38 -5.55
N PRO A 241 12.97 -24.38 -6.22
CA PRO A 241 12.87 -23.82 -7.56
C PRO A 241 13.13 -22.30 -7.57
N MET A 242 12.97 -21.61 -6.43
CA MET A 242 13.27 -20.17 -6.23
C MET A 242 14.77 -19.88 -6.08
N GLY A 243 15.61 -20.91 -5.97
CA GLY A 243 17.04 -20.81 -5.70
C GLY A 243 17.42 -20.56 -4.24
N SER A 244 16.44 -20.57 -3.32
CA SER A 244 16.72 -20.63 -1.88
C SER A 244 17.30 -21.99 -1.48
N ALA A 245 18.08 -22.05 -0.40
CA ALA A 245 18.59 -23.34 0.07
C ALA A 245 17.44 -24.22 0.61
N ARG A 246 17.25 -25.43 0.06
CA ARG A 246 16.18 -26.34 0.50
C ARG A 246 16.38 -26.72 1.96
N ALA A 247 17.59 -27.12 2.34
CA ALA A 247 17.94 -27.56 3.69
C ALA A 247 17.65 -26.50 4.77
N GLY A 248 17.31 -26.96 5.97
CA GLY A 248 17.10 -26.12 7.15
C GLY A 248 18.38 -25.45 7.67
N SER A 249 18.26 -24.65 8.74
CA SER A 249 19.43 -24.07 9.42
C SER A 249 20.17 -25.13 10.25
N ALA A 250 21.48 -24.95 10.44
CA ALA A 250 22.31 -25.89 11.19
C ALA A 250 21.94 -25.99 12.69
N ASP A 251 21.22 -25.00 13.22
CA ASP A 251 20.66 -24.98 14.58
C ASP A 251 19.22 -25.51 14.67
N GLY A 252 18.65 -25.98 13.56
CA GLY A 252 17.29 -26.53 13.46
C GLY A 252 16.15 -25.52 13.62
N ARG A 253 16.43 -24.21 13.76
CA ARG A 253 15.40 -23.18 13.95
C ARG A 253 14.61 -22.88 12.67
N ILE A 254 15.22 -23.06 11.50
CA ILE A 254 14.59 -22.99 10.18
C ILE A 254 14.49 -24.43 9.64
N PRO A 255 13.30 -24.94 9.30
CA PRO A 255 13.15 -26.30 8.78
C PRO A 255 13.59 -26.41 7.30
N GLU A 256 13.66 -27.65 6.80
CA GLU A 256 13.74 -27.91 5.36
C GLU A 256 12.49 -27.36 4.63
N TRP A 257 12.66 -26.90 3.39
CA TRP A 257 11.53 -26.58 2.51
C TRP A 257 10.98 -27.84 1.83
N THR A 258 9.76 -28.21 2.21
CA THR A 258 9.07 -29.43 1.78
C THR A 258 8.07 -29.21 0.63
N GLY A 259 8.01 -28.00 0.06
CA GLY A 259 7.04 -27.62 -1.00
C GLY A 259 6.21 -26.36 -0.70
N GLY A 260 6.34 -25.81 0.51
CA GLY A 260 5.42 -24.80 1.04
C GLY A 260 4.16 -25.44 1.62
N LEU A 261 3.06 -24.68 1.72
CA LEU A 261 1.79 -25.16 2.25
C LEU A 261 0.97 -25.90 1.18
N THR A 262 0.42 -27.07 1.53
CA THR A 262 -0.34 -27.98 0.64
C THR A 262 -1.79 -28.15 1.09
N GLU A 263 -2.63 -28.79 0.27
CA GLU A 263 -4.03 -29.13 0.63
C GLU A 263 -4.14 -29.97 1.92
N ASN A 264 -3.11 -30.76 2.28
CA ASN A 264 -3.10 -31.54 3.52
C ASN A 264 -2.91 -30.69 4.78
N ASP A 265 -2.42 -29.46 4.62
CA ASP A 265 -2.18 -28.51 5.71
C ASP A 265 -3.36 -27.55 5.94
N TRP A 266 -4.43 -27.65 5.13
CA TRP A 266 -5.59 -26.76 5.22
C TRP A 266 -6.42 -27.02 6.50
N PRO A 267 -6.83 -25.97 7.25
CA PRO A 267 -7.71 -26.12 8.41
C PRO A 267 -9.03 -26.84 8.10
N ALA A 268 -9.39 -27.79 8.96
CA ALA A 268 -10.61 -28.56 8.82
C ALA A 268 -11.86 -27.66 8.82
N GLY A 269 -12.61 -27.69 7.73
CA GLY A 269 -13.82 -26.90 7.51
C GLY A 269 -13.67 -25.73 6.53
N TYR A 270 -12.45 -25.35 6.15
CA TYR A 270 -12.20 -24.35 5.10
C TYR A 270 -12.68 -24.83 3.73
N GLN A 271 -13.25 -23.92 2.93
CA GLN A 271 -13.55 -24.10 1.51
C GLN A 271 -12.99 -22.91 0.69
N PRO A 272 -12.56 -23.11 -0.57
CA PRO A 272 -12.12 -22.00 -1.42
C PRO A 272 -13.21 -20.93 -1.57
N GLY A 273 -12.86 -19.68 -1.24
CA GLY A 273 -13.82 -18.57 -1.10
C GLY A 273 -14.25 -18.26 0.34
N ASP A 274 -13.84 -19.06 1.33
CA ASP A 274 -13.83 -18.65 2.75
C ASP A 274 -12.66 -17.72 3.05
N ARG A 275 -12.72 -17.03 4.19
CA ARG A 275 -11.60 -16.29 4.77
C ARG A 275 -10.53 -17.28 5.22
N HIS A 276 -9.26 -17.05 4.87
CA HIS A 276 -8.16 -17.98 5.17
C HIS A 276 -7.99 -18.20 6.68
N LEU A 277 -8.28 -19.43 7.12
CA LEU A 277 -8.15 -19.87 8.50
C LEU A 277 -6.67 -20.14 8.82
N ASP A 278 -6.26 -20.00 10.07
CA ASP A 278 -4.85 -20.17 10.47
C ASP A 278 -4.42 -21.66 10.47
N PRO A 279 -3.55 -22.12 9.55
CA PRO A 279 -3.02 -23.48 9.50
C PRO A 279 -2.12 -23.83 10.70
N PHE A 280 -1.67 -22.79 11.42
CA PHE A 280 -0.71 -22.86 12.49
C PHE A 280 -1.28 -22.34 13.82
N ALA A 281 -2.61 -22.36 13.97
CA ALA A 281 -3.36 -21.90 15.14
C ALA A 281 -2.94 -22.56 16.47
N ALA A 282 -2.31 -23.75 16.41
CA ALA A 282 -1.81 -24.51 17.56
C ALA A 282 -0.33 -24.24 17.88
N ASP A 283 0.38 -23.41 17.10
CA ASP A 283 1.74 -22.99 17.43
C ASP A 283 1.69 -21.89 18.51
N GLU A 284 2.35 -22.11 19.64
CA GLU A 284 2.60 -21.08 20.65
C GLU A 284 3.89 -20.29 20.36
N PRO A 285 4.05 -19.05 20.87
CA PRO A 285 5.32 -18.34 20.80
C PRO A 285 6.42 -19.07 21.55
N LEU A 286 7.59 -19.17 20.93
CA LEU A 286 8.81 -19.67 21.56
C LEU A 286 9.32 -18.71 22.65
N TYR A 287 9.20 -17.40 22.38
CA TYR A 287 9.56 -16.30 23.27
C TYR A 287 9.00 -14.98 22.72
N VAL A 288 9.15 -13.90 23.49
CA VAL A 288 8.76 -12.54 23.10
C VAL A 288 9.97 -11.62 23.25
N ILE A 289 10.26 -10.86 22.19
CA ILE A 289 11.25 -9.79 22.19
C ILE A 289 10.53 -8.47 22.53
N THR A 290 11.07 -7.70 23.46
CA THR A 290 10.49 -6.48 24.02
C THR A 290 11.53 -5.36 24.08
N GLY A 291 11.10 -4.13 24.42
CA GLY A 291 12.02 -3.00 24.62
C GLY A 291 13.11 -3.22 25.67
N GLN A 292 12.94 -4.22 26.55
CA GLN A 292 13.88 -4.55 27.63
C GLN A 292 14.94 -5.60 27.23
N ASN A 293 14.71 -6.43 26.20
CA ASN A 293 15.63 -7.50 25.80
C ASN A 293 16.02 -7.51 24.31
N TYR A 294 15.51 -6.61 23.45
CA TYR A 294 15.80 -6.62 22.01
C TYR A 294 17.30 -6.60 21.65
N GLN A 295 18.16 -6.10 22.55
CA GLN A 295 19.61 -6.07 22.36
C GLN A 295 20.23 -7.48 22.31
N GLU A 296 19.63 -8.46 22.98
CA GLU A 296 20.02 -9.89 22.90
C GLU A 296 19.75 -10.51 21.50
N TYR A 297 18.96 -9.82 20.67
CA TYR A 297 18.47 -10.30 19.38
C TYR A 297 18.88 -9.40 18.20
N ALA A 298 19.67 -8.34 18.44
CA ALA A 298 19.92 -7.25 17.49
C ALA A 298 20.44 -7.72 16.12
N ASP A 299 21.33 -8.72 16.09
CA ASP A 299 21.90 -9.28 14.85
C ASP A 299 20.86 -9.88 13.88
N ARG A 300 19.66 -10.21 14.40
CA ARG A 300 18.53 -10.79 13.67
C ARG A 300 17.36 -9.79 13.47
N LEU A 301 17.56 -8.50 13.79
CA LEU A 301 16.58 -7.42 13.62
C LEU A 301 17.02 -6.40 12.55
N SER A 302 16.08 -5.65 11.97
CA SER A 302 16.38 -4.47 11.14
C SER A 302 16.68 -3.25 12.02
N ALA A 303 17.30 -2.20 11.44
CA ALA A 303 17.45 -0.93 12.15
C ALA A 303 16.08 -0.29 12.42
N GLY A 304 15.11 -0.51 11.52
CA GLY A 304 13.70 -0.20 11.70
C GLY A 304 13.09 -0.84 12.95
N GLN A 305 13.19 -2.17 13.08
CA GLN A 305 12.68 -2.90 14.25
C GLN A 305 13.35 -2.44 15.55
N ILE A 306 14.68 -2.26 15.53
CA ILE A 306 15.44 -1.74 16.68
C ILE A 306 14.96 -0.33 17.09
N ALA A 307 14.76 0.58 16.14
CA ALA A 307 14.27 1.92 16.41
C ALA A 307 12.79 1.93 16.88
N THR A 308 11.95 1.01 16.39
CA THR A 308 10.59 0.81 16.88
C THR A 308 10.58 0.36 18.34
N PHE A 309 11.48 -0.56 18.75
CA PHE A 309 11.68 -0.90 20.16
C PHE A 309 12.17 0.29 21.00
N GLN A 310 13.10 1.09 20.47
CA GLN A 310 13.62 2.28 21.17
C GLN A 310 12.56 3.37 21.35
N ARG A 311 11.62 3.51 20.40
CA ARG A 311 10.53 4.50 20.46
C ARG A 311 9.34 4.02 21.30
N TYR A 312 9.05 2.72 21.32
CA TYR A 312 7.87 2.14 21.96
C TYR A 312 8.20 0.98 22.92
N PRO A 313 9.14 1.14 23.88
CA PRO A 313 9.71 0.03 24.65
C PRO A 313 8.72 -0.71 25.57
N ASP A 314 7.63 -0.05 25.95
CA ASP A 314 6.61 -0.58 26.86
C ASP A 314 5.42 -1.23 26.12
N THR A 315 5.23 -0.91 24.83
CA THR A 315 4.04 -1.34 24.06
C THR A 315 4.38 -2.24 22.89
N TYR A 316 5.47 -2.00 22.17
CA TYR A 316 5.88 -2.81 21.02
C TYR A 316 6.58 -4.10 21.46
N ARG A 317 6.21 -5.22 20.86
CA ARG A 317 6.80 -6.54 21.10
C ARG A 317 6.75 -7.39 19.85
N ILE A 318 7.80 -8.19 19.64
CA ILE A 318 7.86 -9.19 18.57
C ILE A 318 7.63 -10.56 19.21
N ARG A 319 6.47 -11.17 18.93
CA ARG A 319 6.15 -12.55 19.32
C ARG A 319 6.80 -13.49 18.30
N VAL A 320 7.80 -14.26 18.73
CA VAL A 320 8.53 -15.19 17.86
C VAL A 320 7.94 -16.58 17.97
N TYR A 321 7.56 -17.16 16.83
CA TYR A 321 6.94 -18.47 16.71
C TYR A 321 7.87 -19.47 16.02
N PRO A 322 7.56 -20.78 16.06
CA PRO A 322 8.21 -21.77 15.19
C PRO A 322 8.15 -21.35 13.72
N THR A 323 9.27 -21.49 13.01
CA THR A 323 9.37 -21.18 11.58
C THR A 323 8.64 -22.23 10.75
N ARG A 324 7.73 -21.75 9.88
CA ARG A 324 6.89 -22.51 8.97
C ARG A 324 7.10 -21.92 7.56
N ARG A 325 8.00 -22.54 6.77
CA ARG A 325 8.33 -22.14 5.38
C ARG A 325 7.16 -22.46 4.44
N SER A 326 6.08 -21.69 4.56
CA SER A 326 4.75 -21.98 4.01
C SER A 326 4.50 -21.39 2.62
N ALA A 327 5.36 -20.50 2.12
CA ALA A 327 5.24 -19.96 0.78
C ALA A 327 5.22 -21.11 -0.25
N SER A 328 4.08 -21.27 -0.92
CA SER A 328 3.88 -22.20 -2.03
C SER A 328 3.35 -21.46 -3.26
N PHE A 329 3.68 -21.98 -4.44
CA PHE A 329 3.21 -21.48 -5.72
C PHE A 329 2.78 -22.66 -6.62
N PRO A 330 1.92 -22.45 -7.64
CA PRO A 330 1.47 -23.54 -8.52
C PRO A 330 2.63 -24.19 -9.26
N GLN A 331 2.55 -25.48 -9.58
CA GLN A 331 3.67 -26.20 -10.21
C GLN A 331 4.17 -25.54 -11.51
N ARG A 332 3.28 -24.96 -12.35
CA ARG A 332 3.68 -24.18 -13.54
C ARG A 332 4.63 -23.03 -13.21
N ILE A 333 4.42 -22.34 -12.09
CA ILE A 333 5.27 -21.25 -11.62
C ILE A 333 6.66 -21.77 -11.23
N TYR A 334 6.75 -22.97 -10.63
CA TYR A 334 8.03 -23.62 -10.34
C TYR A 334 8.77 -24.04 -11.61
N ASP A 335 8.08 -24.69 -12.54
CA ASP A 335 8.65 -25.20 -13.79
C ASP A 335 9.13 -24.05 -14.69
N MET A 336 8.34 -22.98 -14.78
CA MET A 336 8.72 -21.77 -15.54
C MET A 336 9.82 -20.98 -14.86
N THR A 337 9.87 -20.90 -13.53
CA THR A 337 11.02 -20.30 -12.81
C THR A 337 12.34 -21.02 -13.14
N ILE A 338 12.33 -22.36 -13.21
CA ILE A 338 13.50 -23.16 -13.61
C ILE A 338 13.88 -22.94 -15.08
N GLN A 339 12.92 -22.61 -15.96
CA GLN A 339 13.19 -22.23 -17.35
C GLN A 339 13.78 -20.82 -17.46
N ASN A 340 13.18 -19.83 -16.78
CA ASN A 340 13.67 -18.45 -16.71
C ASN A 340 15.13 -18.39 -16.23
N ALA A 341 15.55 -19.30 -15.33
CA ALA A 341 16.94 -19.44 -14.90
C ALA A 341 17.96 -19.65 -16.04
N ARG A 342 17.53 -20.08 -17.23
CA ARG A 342 18.35 -20.35 -18.42
C ARG A 342 18.31 -19.24 -19.47
N THR A 343 17.18 -18.54 -19.57
CA THR A 343 16.89 -17.58 -20.65
C THR A 343 16.84 -16.14 -20.17
N GLY A 344 16.40 -15.93 -18.92
CA GLY A 344 16.07 -14.63 -18.37
C GLY A 344 17.26 -13.70 -18.23
N ARG A 345 17.10 -12.48 -18.74
CA ARG A 345 18.09 -11.40 -18.68
C ARG A 345 17.45 -10.06 -18.34
N LEU A 346 18.24 -9.19 -17.70
CA LEU A 346 17.93 -7.77 -17.59
C LEU A 346 18.05 -7.09 -18.96
N VAL A 347 17.24 -6.06 -19.18
CA VAL A 347 17.33 -5.13 -20.32
C VAL A 347 17.23 -3.68 -19.84
N ALA A 348 17.54 -2.73 -20.71
CA ALA A 348 17.48 -1.29 -20.45
C ALA A 348 18.12 -0.89 -19.10
N ASN A 349 19.39 -1.28 -18.92
CA ASN A 349 20.22 -0.96 -17.76
C ASN A 349 19.67 -1.42 -16.39
N GLY A 350 18.74 -2.38 -16.38
CA GLY A 350 18.09 -2.91 -15.18
C GLY A 350 16.61 -2.57 -15.05
N GLU A 351 16.10 -1.62 -15.86
CA GLU A 351 14.70 -1.18 -15.83
C GLU A 351 13.72 -2.09 -16.59
N GLY A 352 14.13 -3.32 -16.97
CA GLY A 352 13.22 -4.33 -17.52
C GLY A 352 13.84 -5.72 -17.53
N VAL A 353 13.01 -6.72 -17.85
CA VAL A 353 13.40 -8.12 -18.11
C VAL A 353 12.93 -8.55 -19.51
N ALA A 354 13.61 -9.55 -20.09
CA ALA A 354 13.27 -10.16 -21.37
C ALA A 354 13.56 -11.67 -21.36
N ASP A 355 12.97 -12.41 -22.31
CA ASP A 355 13.12 -13.87 -22.46
C ASP A 355 12.71 -14.65 -21.20
N VAL A 356 11.64 -14.21 -20.54
CA VAL A 356 11.01 -14.87 -19.38
C VAL A 356 9.50 -14.99 -19.58
N ALA A 357 8.90 -16.03 -19.00
CA ALA A 357 7.47 -16.27 -19.11
C ALA A 357 6.97 -16.91 -17.80
N GLU A 358 6.01 -16.26 -17.14
CA GLU A 358 5.50 -16.62 -15.80
C GLU A 358 6.58 -16.71 -14.68
N GLY A 359 6.12 -16.73 -13.43
CA GLY A 359 6.96 -17.01 -12.26
C GLY A 359 8.12 -16.04 -12.02
N PHE A 360 9.18 -16.50 -11.35
CA PHE A 360 10.30 -15.64 -10.99
C PHE A 360 11.32 -15.55 -12.14
N PRO A 361 11.73 -14.35 -12.59
CA PRO A 361 12.71 -14.20 -13.66
C PRO A 361 14.11 -14.73 -13.33
N PHE A 362 14.55 -14.62 -12.07
CA PHE A 362 15.94 -14.80 -11.68
C PHE A 362 16.11 -15.60 -10.37
N PRO A 363 15.77 -16.89 -10.32
CA PRO A 363 15.93 -17.70 -9.09
C PRO A 363 17.39 -17.81 -8.62
N LEU A 364 18.36 -17.63 -9.52
CA LEU A 364 19.76 -17.43 -9.17
C LEU A 364 20.12 -15.95 -9.42
N PRO A 365 19.80 -15.01 -8.51
CA PRO A 365 20.06 -13.59 -8.72
C PRO A 365 21.57 -13.30 -8.58
N GLN A 366 22.13 -12.59 -9.56
CA GLN A 366 23.54 -12.21 -9.65
C GLN A 366 23.79 -10.78 -9.16
N ASN A 367 22.74 -9.95 -9.09
CA ASN A 367 22.80 -8.54 -8.69
C ASN A 367 21.46 -8.06 -8.10
N ALA A 368 21.46 -6.86 -7.51
CA ALA A 368 20.30 -6.33 -6.80
C ALA A 368 19.05 -6.11 -7.68
N TYR A 369 19.21 -5.66 -8.92
CA TYR A 369 18.07 -5.45 -9.84
C TYR A 369 17.32 -6.76 -10.11
N GLU A 370 18.02 -7.90 -10.14
CA GLU A 370 17.39 -9.21 -10.31
C GLU A 370 16.56 -9.63 -9.06
N VAL A 371 17.04 -9.33 -7.85
CA VAL A 371 16.26 -9.53 -6.60
C VAL A 371 15.00 -8.65 -6.60
N MET A 372 15.13 -7.38 -7.01
CA MET A 372 14.01 -6.46 -7.15
C MET A 372 12.99 -6.93 -8.20
N TRP A 373 13.45 -7.50 -9.32
CA TRP A 373 12.57 -8.02 -10.37
C TRP A 373 11.81 -9.27 -9.94
N ASN A 374 12.45 -10.18 -9.20
CA ASN A 374 11.75 -11.30 -8.56
C ASN A 374 10.62 -10.82 -7.64
N HIS A 375 10.84 -9.72 -6.89
CA HIS A 375 9.79 -9.14 -6.06
C HIS A 375 8.62 -8.57 -6.89
N LYS A 376 8.93 -7.76 -7.91
CA LYS A 376 7.92 -7.09 -8.75
C LYS A 376 7.05 -8.11 -9.50
N LEU A 377 7.66 -9.20 -9.97
CA LEU A 377 7.05 -10.27 -10.78
C LEU A 377 6.72 -11.56 -10.01
N LYS A 378 6.74 -11.54 -8.67
CA LYS A 378 6.22 -12.66 -7.86
C LYS A 378 4.76 -12.94 -8.22
N PHE A 379 4.38 -14.21 -8.28
CA PHE A 379 3.02 -14.62 -8.67
C PHE A 379 1.96 -14.09 -7.69
N LYS A 380 0.84 -13.59 -8.23
CA LYS A 380 -0.26 -12.91 -7.50
C LYS A 380 -1.65 -13.37 -7.95
N GLY A 381 -1.75 -14.54 -8.61
CA GLY A 381 -2.90 -14.89 -9.45
C GLY A 381 -2.97 -14.09 -10.75
N THR A 382 -3.87 -14.44 -11.67
CA THR A 382 -4.03 -13.73 -12.96
C THR A 382 -4.75 -12.39 -12.83
N GLY A 383 -5.63 -12.26 -11.83
CA GLY A 383 -6.39 -11.04 -11.57
C GLY A 383 -7.51 -11.27 -10.56
N GLY A 384 -8.07 -10.19 -10.03
CA GLY A 384 -8.91 -10.27 -8.83
C GLY A 384 -9.54 -8.95 -8.42
N THR A 385 -10.45 -9.00 -7.45
CA THR A 385 -10.92 -7.85 -6.67
C THR A 385 -10.55 -8.06 -5.21
N ARG A 386 -9.95 -7.05 -4.58
CA ARG A 386 -9.61 -7.04 -3.16
C ARG A 386 -10.07 -5.75 -2.48
N TYR A 387 -10.16 -5.77 -1.15
CA TYR A 387 -10.21 -4.54 -0.36
C TYR A 387 -8.82 -4.20 0.18
N SER A 388 -8.51 -2.91 0.19
CA SER A 388 -7.18 -2.37 0.52
C SER A 388 -7.33 -1.21 1.49
N ASN A 389 -8.19 -1.42 2.49
CA ASN A 389 -8.62 -0.37 3.41
C ASN A 389 -7.42 0.20 4.17
N GLN A 390 -7.36 1.54 4.28
CA GLN A 390 -6.26 2.25 4.90
C GLN A 390 -6.69 2.96 6.19
N ALA A 391 -5.86 2.90 7.23
CA ALA A 391 -5.98 3.72 8.44
C ALA A 391 -4.66 4.45 8.71
N ALA A 392 -4.73 5.76 8.92
CA ALA A 392 -3.57 6.64 9.15
C ALA A 392 -3.69 7.37 10.50
N PRO A 393 -3.46 6.71 11.66
CA PRO A 393 -3.78 7.28 12.95
C PRO A 393 -3.03 8.57 13.28
N THR A 394 -3.61 9.36 14.19
CA THR A 394 -2.83 10.33 14.96
C THR A 394 -1.87 9.60 15.89
N ALA A 395 -0.85 10.29 16.43
CA ALA A 395 0.05 9.74 17.43
C ALA A 395 -0.65 9.31 18.76
N ARG A 396 -1.96 9.56 18.91
CA ARG A 396 -2.80 9.07 20.02
C ARG A 396 -3.71 7.89 19.63
N GLY A 397 -3.52 7.31 18.45
CA GLY A 397 -4.28 6.15 17.96
C GLY A 397 -5.66 6.46 17.38
N SER A 398 -6.12 7.71 17.33
CA SER A 398 -7.40 8.03 16.67
C SER A 398 -7.25 8.03 15.15
N PHE A 399 -8.16 7.36 14.43
CA PHE A 399 -8.16 7.27 12.98
C PHE A 399 -9.58 7.38 12.38
N GLN A 400 -9.64 7.48 11.06
CA GLN A 400 -10.83 7.23 10.24
C GLN A 400 -10.41 6.22 9.16
N LEU A 401 -11.14 5.11 9.03
CA LEU A 401 -10.89 4.14 7.97
C LEU A 401 -11.22 4.76 6.60
N VAL A 402 -10.34 4.57 5.63
CA VAL A 402 -10.59 4.85 4.21
C VAL A 402 -10.83 3.52 3.51
N ARG A 403 -12.07 3.30 3.04
CA ARG A 403 -12.48 2.08 2.36
C ARG A 403 -12.09 2.15 0.89
N LEU A 404 -11.37 1.13 0.42
CA LEU A 404 -10.74 1.11 -0.89
C LEU A 404 -10.96 -0.24 -1.56
N ARG A 405 -11.59 -0.23 -2.73
CA ARG A 405 -11.77 -1.42 -3.57
C ARG A 405 -10.75 -1.38 -4.69
N GLU A 406 -9.98 -2.46 -4.84
CA GLU A 406 -8.94 -2.60 -5.86
C GLU A 406 -9.28 -3.75 -6.82
N GLU A 407 -9.04 -3.54 -8.11
CA GLU A 407 -9.08 -4.59 -9.13
C GLU A 407 -7.71 -4.69 -9.80
N LEU A 408 -7.16 -5.90 -9.86
CA LEU A 408 -5.88 -6.20 -10.50
C LEU A 408 -6.07 -7.17 -11.67
N LEU A 409 -5.32 -6.99 -12.75
CA LEU A 409 -5.22 -7.95 -13.87
C LEU A 409 -3.75 -7.98 -14.33
N GLY A 410 -3.03 -9.05 -14.02
CA GLY A 410 -1.62 -9.23 -14.37
C GLY A 410 -1.43 -10.10 -15.60
N LEU A 411 -1.05 -9.49 -16.73
CA LEU A 411 -0.89 -10.19 -18.00
C LEU A 411 0.24 -11.24 -17.97
N TYR A 412 1.28 -11.00 -17.17
CA TYR A 412 2.42 -11.89 -16.99
C TYR A 412 2.12 -13.17 -16.18
N TYR A 413 0.99 -13.23 -15.47
CA TYR A 413 0.62 -14.39 -14.64
C TYR A 413 -0.37 -15.34 -15.33
N ILE A 414 -0.92 -14.90 -16.48
CA ILE A 414 -1.81 -15.68 -17.35
C ILE A 414 -1.02 -16.86 -17.93
N GLU A 415 -1.60 -18.04 -17.84
CA GLU A 415 -0.96 -19.29 -18.28
C GLU A 415 -0.71 -19.29 -19.80
N GLY A 416 0.54 -19.50 -20.20
CA GLY A 416 0.98 -19.52 -21.58
C GLY A 416 1.39 -18.17 -22.18
N ASN A 417 1.28 -17.05 -21.45
CA ASN A 417 1.81 -15.75 -21.88
C ASN A 417 3.32 -15.64 -21.58
N THR A 418 4.10 -15.11 -22.52
CA THR A 418 5.47 -14.64 -22.24
C THR A 418 5.48 -13.18 -21.78
N ILE A 419 6.65 -12.67 -21.41
CA ILE A 419 6.82 -11.25 -21.10
C ILE A 419 6.56 -10.35 -22.33
N GLU A 420 6.82 -10.85 -23.55
CA GLU A 420 6.54 -10.17 -24.81
C GLU A 420 5.02 -10.02 -25.07
N ASP A 421 4.21 -11.05 -24.75
CA ASP A 421 2.74 -11.02 -24.89
C ASP A 421 2.07 -9.95 -24.02
N THR A 422 2.75 -9.47 -22.97
CA THR A 422 2.27 -8.33 -22.16
C THR A 422 2.21 -7.02 -22.95
N ASN A 423 2.86 -6.95 -24.11
CA ASN A 423 3.08 -5.72 -24.89
C ASN A 423 3.57 -4.56 -23.98
N ASN A 424 4.55 -4.88 -23.15
CA ASN A 424 5.17 -4.00 -22.14
C ASN A 424 4.23 -3.54 -20.99
N ILE A 425 3.01 -4.09 -20.84
CA ILE A 425 2.10 -3.80 -19.71
C ILE A 425 1.98 -5.02 -18.79
N LEU A 426 2.71 -5.02 -17.67
CA LEU A 426 2.74 -6.12 -16.70
C LEU A 426 1.37 -6.39 -16.07
N LEU A 427 0.72 -5.32 -15.60
CA LEU A 427 -0.58 -5.40 -14.96
C LEU A 427 -1.38 -4.11 -15.14
N TYR A 428 -2.70 -4.28 -15.11
CA TYR A 428 -3.66 -3.21 -14.91
C TYR A 428 -4.03 -3.16 -13.42
N PHE A 429 -4.04 -1.95 -12.87
CA PHE A 429 -4.46 -1.67 -11.50
C PHE A 429 -5.54 -0.58 -11.52
N PHE A 430 -6.68 -0.89 -10.92
CA PHE A 430 -7.79 0.03 -10.70
C PHE A 430 -8.06 0.11 -9.20
N GLN A 431 -8.24 1.32 -8.67
CA GLN A 431 -8.48 1.56 -7.25
C GLN A 431 -9.54 2.63 -7.08
N GLU A 432 -10.57 2.35 -6.29
CA GLU A 432 -11.73 3.19 -6.06
C GLU A 432 -11.91 3.46 -4.57
N VAL A 433 -11.99 4.72 -4.18
CA VAL A 433 -12.32 5.11 -2.81
C VAL A 433 -13.82 5.00 -2.64
N GLU A 434 -14.30 4.14 -1.74
CA GLU A 434 -15.73 3.98 -1.45
C GLU A 434 -16.18 4.83 -0.26
N SER A 435 -15.30 5.03 0.73
CA SER A 435 -15.56 5.89 1.89
C SER A 435 -14.24 6.43 2.49
N PRO A 436 -14.25 7.51 3.28
CA PRO A 436 -15.39 8.34 3.70
C PRO A 436 -15.96 9.20 2.56
N ALA A 437 -17.19 9.69 2.72
CA ALA A 437 -17.93 10.44 1.67
C ALA A 437 -17.19 11.65 1.08
N ARG A 438 -16.27 12.29 1.83
CA ARG A 438 -15.41 13.40 1.33
C ARG A 438 -14.37 12.96 0.28
N LEU A 439 -14.05 11.66 0.23
CA LEU A 439 -13.11 11.05 -0.71
C LEU A 439 -13.79 10.05 -1.68
N ALA A 440 -15.01 9.62 -1.38
CA ALA A 440 -15.73 8.60 -2.14
C ALA A 440 -15.88 8.97 -3.63
N GLY A 441 -15.75 7.98 -4.51
CA GLY A 441 -15.84 8.13 -5.97
C GLY A 441 -14.60 8.74 -6.64
N ASN A 442 -13.51 9.00 -5.90
CA ASN A 442 -12.20 9.19 -6.52
C ASN A 442 -11.67 7.83 -6.99
N ILE A 443 -11.19 7.78 -8.23
CA ILE A 443 -10.72 6.53 -8.85
C ILE A 443 -9.35 6.75 -9.48
N LEU A 444 -8.42 5.84 -9.20
CA LEU A 444 -7.11 5.72 -9.83
C LEU A 444 -7.12 4.54 -10.82
N LEU A 445 -6.55 4.75 -12.00
CA LEU A 445 -6.25 3.72 -12.99
C LEU A 445 -4.76 3.81 -13.35
N VAL A 446 -4.05 2.70 -13.27
CA VAL A 446 -2.64 2.55 -13.68
C VAL A 446 -2.52 1.38 -14.64
N HIS A 447 -1.77 1.57 -15.73
CA HIS A 447 -1.17 0.48 -16.49
C HIS A 447 0.30 0.46 -16.13
N GLU A 448 0.75 -0.62 -15.50
CA GLU A 448 2.12 -0.75 -15.04
C GLU A 448 3.00 -1.23 -16.19
N SER A 449 3.91 -0.36 -16.64
CA SER A 449 4.83 -0.70 -17.70
C SER A 449 5.99 -1.55 -17.16
N LEU A 450 6.31 -2.62 -17.89
CA LEU A 450 7.49 -3.47 -17.66
C LEU A 450 8.75 -2.61 -17.72
N ASN A 451 8.97 -1.98 -18.87
CA ASN A 451 10.11 -1.11 -19.12
C ASN A 451 9.63 0.34 -19.17
N GLN A 452 9.91 1.09 -18.10
CA GLN A 452 9.46 2.47 -17.96
C GLN A 452 10.32 3.47 -18.77
N ILE A 453 11.51 3.07 -19.23
CA ILE A 453 12.34 3.85 -20.17
C ILE A 453 11.72 3.81 -21.57
N LEU A 454 11.25 2.64 -22.03
CA LEU A 454 10.56 2.49 -23.32
C LEU A 454 9.15 3.11 -23.32
N GLN A 455 8.44 3.02 -22.19
CA GLN A 455 7.09 3.54 -22.04
C GLN A 455 6.84 3.93 -20.57
N PRO A 456 6.81 5.22 -20.23
CA PRO A 456 6.53 5.66 -18.86
C PRO A 456 5.19 5.13 -18.33
N ARG A 457 5.16 4.80 -17.02
CA ARG A 457 3.96 4.33 -16.29
C ARG A 457 2.73 5.16 -16.65
N GLN A 458 1.65 4.47 -17.04
CA GLN A 458 0.46 5.13 -17.56
C GLN A 458 -0.63 5.24 -16.50
N ALA A 459 -0.72 6.39 -15.85
CA ALA A 459 -1.73 6.65 -14.81
C ALA A 459 -2.78 7.71 -15.21
N TRP A 460 -3.99 7.54 -14.68
CA TRP A 460 -5.12 8.46 -14.79
C TRP A 460 -5.91 8.52 -13.48
N ILE A 461 -6.42 9.71 -13.16
CA ILE A 461 -7.31 9.92 -12.02
C ILE A 461 -8.67 10.44 -12.50
N TYR A 462 -9.74 9.87 -11.94
CA TYR A 462 -11.08 10.43 -11.95
C TYR A 462 -11.38 11.12 -10.62
N ASN A 463 -11.85 12.36 -10.68
CA ASN A 463 -12.39 13.07 -9.51
C ASN A 463 -13.90 13.32 -9.72
N PRO A 464 -14.78 12.93 -8.78
CA PRO A 464 -16.22 12.95 -8.96
C PRO A 464 -16.80 14.37 -8.90
N GLY A 465 -16.18 15.28 -8.14
CA GLY A 465 -16.56 16.70 -8.10
C GLY A 465 -16.31 17.42 -9.43
N GLN A 466 -15.25 17.03 -10.16
CA GLN A 466 -14.95 17.58 -11.48
C GLN A 466 -15.58 16.78 -12.64
N ARG A 467 -16.07 15.56 -12.39
CA ARG A 467 -16.60 14.60 -13.39
C ARG A 467 -15.70 14.40 -14.61
N ARG A 468 -14.38 14.45 -14.41
CA ARG A 468 -13.36 14.37 -15.47
C ARG A 468 -12.28 13.37 -15.12
N VAL A 469 -11.91 12.54 -16.11
CA VAL A 469 -10.66 11.77 -16.11
C VAL A 469 -9.53 12.66 -16.63
N ARG A 470 -8.41 12.70 -15.90
CA ARG A 470 -7.15 13.36 -16.30
C ARG A 470 -6.02 12.32 -16.34
N ARG A 471 -4.99 12.53 -17.18
CA ARG A 471 -3.68 11.86 -17.01
C ARG A 471 -3.08 12.31 -15.68
N ALA A 472 -2.35 11.42 -15.02
CA ALA A 472 -1.73 11.68 -13.71
C ALA A 472 -0.29 11.14 -13.67
N PRO A 473 0.67 11.73 -14.42
CA PRO A 473 2.05 11.24 -14.48
C PRO A 473 2.74 11.19 -13.09
N ASN A 474 2.31 12.03 -12.15
CA ASN A 474 2.79 12.09 -10.78
C ASN A 474 2.42 10.85 -9.91
N VAL A 475 1.76 9.81 -10.43
CA VAL A 475 1.52 8.54 -9.70
C VAL A 475 2.76 7.63 -9.78
N ALA A 476 3.90 8.19 -9.37
CA ALA A 476 5.22 7.59 -9.43
C ALA A 476 6.13 8.16 -8.33
N TYR A 477 7.16 7.41 -7.96
CA TYR A 477 8.18 7.80 -6.97
C TYR A 477 7.57 8.28 -5.63
N ASP A 478 8.15 9.32 -5.05
CA ASP A 478 7.87 9.90 -3.74
C ASP A 478 6.59 10.74 -3.64
N ASN A 479 5.83 10.88 -4.73
CA ASN A 479 4.51 11.51 -4.66
C ASN A 479 3.60 10.73 -3.68
N PRO A 480 2.77 11.38 -2.84
CA PRO A 480 1.91 10.71 -1.87
C PRO A 480 0.95 9.68 -2.51
N GLY A 481 0.79 8.52 -1.86
CA GLY A 481 -0.17 7.49 -2.28
C GLY A 481 -1.63 7.88 -2.04
N THR A 482 -2.56 7.27 -2.77
CA THR A 482 -4.02 7.53 -2.64
C THR A 482 -4.48 7.48 -1.19
N ALA A 483 -5.03 8.60 -0.71
CA ALA A 483 -5.56 8.78 0.65
C ALA A 483 -4.59 8.46 1.81
N SER A 484 -3.28 8.45 1.55
CA SER A 484 -2.23 8.04 2.51
C SER A 484 -1.90 9.03 3.62
N ASP A 485 -2.49 10.23 3.59
CA ASP A 485 -2.14 11.37 4.46
C ASP A 485 -0.62 11.72 4.47
N GLY A 486 0.09 11.40 3.38
CA GLY A 486 1.53 11.63 3.22
C GLY A 486 2.45 10.62 3.93
N LEU A 487 1.89 9.60 4.59
CA LEU A 487 2.65 8.63 5.37
C LEU A 487 3.25 7.48 4.52
N ARG A 488 2.80 7.33 3.26
CA ARG A 488 3.46 6.50 2.25
C ARG A 488 3.39 7.15 0.86
N THR A 489 4.35 6.78 0.02
CA THR A 489 4.49 7.23 -1.37
C THR A 489 3.71 6.30 -2.32
N ASN A 490 3.69 6.62 -3.62
CA ASN A 490 3.13 5.74 -4.65
C ASN A 490 4.00 4.51 -4.89
N ASP A 491 5.33 4.65 -4.84
CA ASP A 491 6.28 3.55 -5.08
C ASP A 491 6.36 2.52 -3.94
N MET A 492 5.82 2.82 -2.75
CA MET A 492 5.76 1.93 -1.58
C MET A 492 4.60 0.92 -1.56
N THR A 493 3.75 0.88 -2.59
CA THR A 493 2.61 -0.06 -2.65
C THR A 493 3.09 -1.47 -2.98
N ASP A 494 2.63 -2.52 -2.26
CA ASP A 494 3.23 -3.86 -2.27
C ASP A 494 4.68 -3.83 -1.76
N MET A 495 4.97 -2.92 -0.82
CA MET A 495 6.30 -2.53 -0.32
C MET A 495 7.25 -1.89 -1.36
N PHE A 496 7.31 -2.39 -2.60
CA PHE A 496 7.94 -1.67 -3.71
C PHE A 496 7.33 -2.01 -5.08
N ASN A 497 6.91 -0.97 -5.83
CA ASN A 497 6.50 -1.11 -7.23
C ASN A 497 7.22 -0.17 -8.22
N GLY A 498 8.12 0.69 -7.75
CA GLY A 498 8.68 1.80 -8.54
C GLY A 498 9.56 1.39 -9.73
N ALA A 499 9.92 2.38 -10.55
CA ALA A 499 11.14 2.32 -11.34
C ALA A 499 12.37 2.38 -10.40
N MET A 500 13.48 1.80 -10.85
CA MET A 500 14.74 1.68 -10.10
C MET A 500 15.80 2.69 -10.56
N ASP A 501 15.53 3.37 -11.69
CA ASP A 501 16.35 4.35 -12.41
C ASP A 501 17.03 5.41 -11.52
N ARG A 502 16.29 5.98 -10.56
CA ARG A 502 16.78 7.05 -9.68
C ARG A 502 17.85 6.62 -8.66
N PHE A 503 18.08 5.31 -8.51
CA PHE A 503 18.89 4.75 -7.43
C PHE A 503 20.05 3.90 -7.97
N THR A 504 21.11 3.75 -7.18
CA THR A 504 22.01 2.59 -7.25
C THR A 504 21.53 1.53 -6.26
N TRP A 505 21.76 0.25 -6.58
CA TRP A 505 21.24 -0.89 -5.83
C TRP A 505 22.36 -1.91 -5.60
N GLU A 506 22.59 -2.29 -4.34
CA GLU A 506 23.66 -3.21 -3.92
C GLU A 506 23.09 -4.38 -3.09
N ILE A 507 23.50 -5.62 -3.38
CA ILE A 507 23.22 -6.76 -2.48
C ILE A 507 24.22 -6.66 -1.32
N VAL A 508 23.73 -6.32 -0.13
CA VAL A 508 24.55 -6.24 1.09
C VAL A 508 24.86 -7.64 1.61
N GLY A 509 23.96 -8.60 1.40
CA GLY A 509 24.20 -10.01 1.71
C GLY A 509 22.93 -10.79 1.99
N LYS A 510 23.08 -11.91 2.69
CA LYS A 510 21.98 -12.72 3.25
C LYS A 510 22.23 -12.98 4.74
N ARG A 511 21.17 -12.96 5.56
CA ARG A 511 21.23 -13.36 6.98
C ARG A 511 19.91 -13.97 7.43
N GLU A 512 19.89 -14.57 8.62
CA GLU A 512 18.65 -14.95 9.28
C GLU A 512 18.06 -13.75 10.04
N MET A 513 16.76 -13.52 9.95
CA MET A 513 16.04 -12.40 10.59
C MET A 513 14.67 -12.82 11.13
N TYR A 514 14.19 -12.09 12.15
CA TYR A 514 12.79 -12.15 12.56
C TYR A 514 11.95 -11.25 11.65
N ILE A 515 11.21 -11.85 10.71
CA ILE A 515 10.30 -11.15 9.80
C ILE A 515 8.84 -11.51 10.11
N PRO A 516 7.86 -10.65 9.78
CA PRO A 516 6.45 -11.05 9.84
C PRO A 516 6.18 -12.19 8.85
N TYR A 517 5.44 -13.22 9.30
CA TYR A 517 5.19 -14.42 8.49
C TYR A 517 4.01 -15.23 9.01
N ASN A 518 3.18 -15.81 8.13
CA ASN A 518 1.95 -16.55 8.47
C ASN A 518 1.02 -15.76 9.41
N SER A 519 0.68 -14.54 9.02
CA SER A 519 -0.04 -13.54 9.81
C SER A 519 -1.57 -13.78 9.85
N TYR A 520 -2.02 -15.03 9.77
CA TYR A 520 -3.45 -15.38 9.67
C TYR A 520 -4.27 -14.84 10.85
N ARG A 521 -3.70 -14.78 12.05
CA ARG A 521 -4.35 -14.19 13.23
C ARG A 521 -4.80 -12.74 13.02
N VAL A 522 -4.02 -11.89 12.34
CA VAL A 522 -4.41 -10.50 12.03
C VAL A 522 -5.20 -10.38 10.72
N HIS A 523 -5.24 -11.45 9.91
CA HIS A 523 -6.10 -11.58 8.72
C HIS A 523 -7.55 -11.99 9.06
N SER A 524 -7.81 -12.54 10.26
CA SER A 524 -9.13 -13.11 10.60
C SER A 524 -10.27 -12.09 10.47
N GLY A 525 -11.42 -12.55 9.98
CA GLY A 525 -12.67 -11.80 9.95
C GLY A 525 -13.33 -11.59 11.32
N ASP A 526 -12.79 -12.19 12.39
CA ASP A 526 -13.24 -11.95 13.77
C ASP A 526 -12.84 -10.57 14.32
N LEU A 527 -11.93 -9.86 13.63
CA LEU A 527 -11.30 -8.62 14.09
C LEU A 527 -11.89 -7.37 13.42
N THR A 528 -12.03 -6.31 14.21
CA THR A 528 -12.29 -4.95 13.69
C THR A 528 -10.97 -4.18 13.50
N PRO A 529 -10.92 -3.13 12.66
CA PRO A 529 -9.77 -2.24 12.58
C PRO A 529 -9.37 -1.65 13.94
N GLU A 530 -10.33 -1.43 14.84
CA GLU A 530 -10.11 -0.94 16.21
C GLU A 530 -9.38 -1.95 17.12
N ASP A 531 -9.50 -3.26 16.86
CA ASP A 531 -8.73 -4.30 17.57
C ASP A 531 -7.26 -4.36 17.09
N ILE A 532 -7.03 -3.95 15.84
CA ILE A 532 -5.76 -4.06 15.12
C ILE A 532 -4.90 -2.78 15.25
N VAL A 533 -5.52 -1.61 15.26
CA VAL A 533 -4.84 -0.31 15.15
C VAL A 533 -4.67 0.34 16.54
N GLN A 534 -3.45 0.36 17.06
CA GLN A 534 -3.09 0.98 18.34
C GLN A 534 -2.35 2.32 18.13
N PRO A 535 -2.07 3.10 19.19
CA PRO A 535 -1.16 4.25 19.08
C PRO A 535 0.26 3.80 18.69
N GLY A 536 0.87 4.48 17.71
CA GLY A 536 2.28 4.27 17.31
C GLY A 536 2.59 3.05 16.45
N HIS A 537 1.90 1.92 16.63
CA HIS A 537 2.08 0.68 15.87
C HIS A 537 0.79 -0.18 15.81
N LEU A 538 0.82 -1.28 15.02
CA LEU A 538 -0.22 -2.32 15.04
C LEU A 538 -0.23 -3.11 16.35
N ASN A 539 -1.36 -3.71 16.73
CA ASN A 539 -1.52 -4.53 17.93
C ASN A 539 -0.59 -5.76 17.91
N PRO A 540 0.49 -5.79 18.72
CA PRO A 540 1.54 -6.80 18.59
C PRO A 540 1.13 -8.19 19.10
N ASP A 541 -0.01 -8.31 19.80
CA ASP A 541 -0.54 -9.62 20.19
C ASP A 541 -1.24 -10.35 19.04
N LEU A 542 -1.52 -9.65 17.93
CA LEU A 542 -2.08 -10.25 16.70
C LEU A 542 -1.00 -10.62 15.67
N LEU A 543 0.22 -10.09 15.82
CA LEU A 543 1.31 -10.24 14.86
C LEU A 543 2.12 -11.52 15.14
N ARG A 544 2.56 -12.18 14.07
CA ARG A 544 3.41 -13.38 14.11
C ARG A 544 4.72 -13.13 13.38
N TYR A 545 5.83 -13.30 14.08
CA TYR A 545 7.18 -13.21 13.51
C TYR A 545 7.87 -14.57 13.59
N GLN A 546 8.69 -14.87 12.59
CA GLN A 546 9.39 -16.15 12.44
C GLN A 546 10.82 -15.90 11.97
N LEU A 547 11.74 -16.81 12.30
CA LEU A 547 13.12 -16.72 11.85
C LEU A 547 13.21 -17.23 10.42
N HIS A 548 13.52 -16.35 9.47
CA HIS A 548 13.69 -16.69 8.04
C HIS A 548 15.05 -16.21 7.54
N ARG A 549 15.56 -16.86 6.51
CA ARG A 549 16.66 -16.31 5.70
C ARG A 549 16.10 -15.18 4.85
N VAL A 550 16.85 -14.09 4.75
CA VAL A 550 16.49 -12.96 3.88
C VAL A 550 17.67 -12.51 3.03
N TRP A 551 17.37 -12.01 1.83
CA TRP A 551 18.29 -11.15 1.08
C TRP A 551 18.20 -9.72 1.62
N ILE A 552 19.32 -9.01 1.62
CA ILE A 552 19.42 -7.58 1.98
C ILE A 552 19.87 -6.81 0.73
N VAL A 553 19.08 -5.82 0.32
CA VAL A 553 19.45 -4.88 -0.75
C VAL A 553 19.44 -3.46 -0.18
N ASP A 554 20.51 -2.70 -0.37
CA ASP A 554 20.52 -1.27 -0.08
C ASP A 554 20.34 -0.47 -1.37
N ALA A 555 19.55 0.60 -1.30
CA ALA A 555 19.27 1.49 -2.41
C ALA A 555 19.66 2.92 -2.04
N ARG A 556 20.45 3.58 -2.89
CA ARG A 556 20.97 4.94 -2.65
C ARG A 556 20.61 5.84 -3.82
N LEU A 557 20.00 6.98 -3.54
CA LEU A 557 19.59 7.97 -4.54
C LEU A 557 20.82 8.52 -5.25
N ARG A 558 20.79 8.58 -6.59
CA ARG A 558 21.88 9.15 -7.38
C ARG A 558 21.88 10.69 -7.28
N PRO A 559 23.04 11.37 -7.33
CA PRO A 559 23.14 12.80 -7.03
C PRO A 559 22.28 13.73 -7.89
N GLU A 560 21.95 13.32 -9.11
CA GLU A 560 21.14 14.05 -10.09
C GLU A 560 19.63 14.03 -9.80
N PHE A 561 19.15 13.11 -8.94
CA PHE A 561 17.73 12.94 -8.66
C PHE A 561 17.30 13.47 -7.29
N ARG A 562 15.98 13.57 -7.09
CA ARG A 562 15.35 13.88 -5.80
C ARG A 562 14.38 12.75 -5.41
N HIS A 563 14.36 12.45 -4.12
CA HIS A 563 13.42 11.52 -3.50
C HIS A 563 13.35 11.81 -1.99
N ILE A 564 12.16 11.83 -1.37
CA ILE A 564 12.04 12.07 0.09
C ILE A 564 12.78 11.02 0.95
N ASN A 565 12.91 9.79 0.45
CA ASN A 565 13.78 8.77 1.04
C ASN A 565 15.02 8.56 0.14
N PRO A 566 16.14 9.27 0.39
CA PRO A 566 17.35 9.16 -0.42
C PRO A 566 18.14 7.88 -0.16
N ARG A 567 17.83 7.12 0.90
CA ARG A 567 18.35 5.78 1.12
C ARG A 567 17.25 4.87 1.68
N ARG A 568 17.23 3.61 1.24
CA ARG A 568 16.32 2.55 1.71
C ARG A 568 17.05 1.22 1.76
N THR A 569 16.94 0.49 2.87
CA THR A 569 17.42 -0.90 2.96
C THR A 569 16.22 -1.86 2.97
N PHE A 570 16.17 -2.76 2.00
CA PHE A 570 15.07 -3.70 1.74
C PHE A 570 15.46 -5.12 2.18
N TYR A 571 14.52 -5.85 2.79
CA TYR A 571 14.73 -7.21 3.28
C TYR A 571 13.71 -8.17 2.65
N PHE A 572 14.17 -9.16 1.88
CA PHE A 572 13.34 -10.07 1.09
C PHE A 572 13.38 -11.48 1.66
N ASP A 573 12.23 -12.11 1.91
CA ASP A 573 12.17 -13.54 2.26
C ASP A 573 12.79 -14.41 1.14
N GLU A 574 13.66 -15.35 1.52
CA GLU A 574 14.42 -16.17 0.58
C GLU A 574 13.52 -17.07 -0.29
N ASP A 575 12.40 -17.55 0.26
CA ASP A 575 11.51 -18.53 -0.40
C ASP A 575 10.42 -17.88 -1.29
N SER A 576 10.30 -16.55 -1.31
CA SER A 576 9.20 -15.87 -2.02
C SER A 576 9.57 -14.55 -2.71
N TYR A 577 10.75 -13.99 -2.41
CA TYR A 577 11.15 -12.63 -2.80
C TYR A 577 10.16 -11.52 -2.37
N GLN A 578 9.25 -11.77 -1.44
CA GLN A 578 8.46 -10.71 -0.81
C GLN A 578 9.37 -9.84 0.07
N ILE A 579 9.35 -8.52 -0.15
CA ILE A 579 9.92 -7.56 0.79
C ILE A 579 9.09 -7.64 2.07
N ALA A 580 9.70 -8.13 3.15
CA ALA A 580 9.05 -8.27 4.45
C ALA A 580 9.28 -7.06 5.36
N LEU A 581 10.43 -6.38 5.20
CA LEU A 581 10.80 -5.16 5.95
C LEU A 581 11.46 -4.14 5.01
N ILE A 582 11.30 -2.83 5.30
CA ILE A 582 12.13 -1.75 4.72
C ILE A 582 12.52 -0.76 5.82
N ASP A 583 13.81 -0.44 5.89
CA ASP A 583 14.34 0.66 6.69
C ASP A 583 14.53 1.90 5.79
N HIS A 584 13.79 2.97 6.05
CA HIS A 584 13.80 4.21 5.26
C HIS A 584 14.58 5.30 6.00
N TYR A 585 15.56 5.91 5.32
CA TYR A 585 16.37 7.01 5.87
C TYR A 585 15.96 8.36 5.28
N ASP A 586 16.30 9.45 5.97
CA ASP A 586 16.16 10.82 5.47
C ASP A 586 17.50 11.41 4.96
N ALA A 587 17.48 12.68 4.56
CA ALA A 587 18.64 13.37 3.98
C ALA A 587 19.83 13.61 4.94
N ARG A 588 19.68 13.35 6.25
CA ARG A 588 20.80 13.33 7.22
C ARG A 588 21.42 11.94 7.37
N GLY A 589 20.86 10.93 6.71
CA GLY A 589 21.21 9.51 6.92
C GLY A 589 20.59 8.92 8.19
N GLU A 590 19.75 9.68 8.90
CA GLU A 590 19.01 9.22 10.07
C GLU A 590 17.82 8.36 9.63
N LEU A 591 17.48 7.33 10.42
CA LEU A 591 16.30 6.52 10.16
C LEU A 591 15.03 7.36 10.38
N TRP A 592 14.12 7.32 9.41
CA TRP A 592 12.85 8.04 9.44
C TRP A 592 11.66 7.09 9.53
N ARG A 593 11.63 6.01 8.74
CA ARG A 593 10.52 5.04 8.76
C ARG A 593 10.97 3.60 8.83
N ALA A 594 10.19 2.79 9.54
CA ALA A 594 10.24 1.34 9.49
C ALA A 594 8.96 0.85 8.81
N SER A 595 9.10 0.04 7.76
CA SER A 595 7.97 -0.58 7.06
C SER A 595 8.00 -2.08 7.28
N GLU A 596 6.83 -2.70 7.51
CA GLU A 596 6.68 -4.15 7.66
C GLU A 596 5.50 -4.66 6.80
N ALA A 597 5.66 -5.83 6.18
CA ALA A 597 4.58 -6.51 5.46
C ALA A 597 4.20 -7.80 6.20
N HIS A 598 3.00 -7.82 6.78
CA HIS A 598 2.37 -8.99 7.37
C HIS A 598 1.76 -9.84 6.26
N THR A 599 2.28 -11.05 6.10
CA THR A 599 2.02 -11.93 4.95
C THR A 599 1.24 -13.19 5.34
N ILE A 600 0.54 -13.76 4.37
CA ILE A 600 -0.03 -15.12 4.42
C ILE A 600 0.22 -15.84 3.10
N ASN A 601 0.04 -17.16 3.09
CA ASN A 601 -0.07 -17.93 1.87
C ASN A 601 -1.57 -18.11 1.57
N TYR A 602 -2.07 -17.47 0.52
CA TYR A 602 -3.43 -17.69 -0.02
C TYR A 602 -3.44 -19.08 -0.65
N TYR A 603 -3.73 -20.09 0.18
CA TYR A 603 -3.31 -21.47 -0.03
C TYR A 603 -4.23 -22.30 -0.93
N ASP A 604 -5.39 -21.76 -1.28
CA ASP A 604 -6.30 -22.22 -2.35
C ASP A 604 -5.88 -21.73 -3.75
N VAL A 605 -5.03 -20.70 -3.81
CA VAL A 605 -4.48 -20.11 -5.04
C VAL A 605 -2.93 -20.17 -5.07
N PRO A 606 -2.29 -21.11 -4.34
CA PRO A 606 -0.91 -21.03 -3.85
C PRO A 606 -0.18 -19.71 -4.14
N THR A 607 -0.46 -18.69 -3.34
CA THR A 607 0.06 -17.34 -3.56
C THR A 607 0.51 -16.74 -2.23
N TYR A 608 1.83 -16.55 -2.07
CA TYR A 608 2.39 -15.87 -0.90
C TYR A 608 2.41 -14.35 -1.11
N TRP A 609 1.68 -13.60 -0.29
CA TRP A 609 1.53 -12.15 -0.45
C TRP A 609 1.19 -11.43 0.87
N SER A 610 1.22 -10.09 0.87
CA SER A 610 0.81 -9.27 1.99
C SER A 610 -0.71 -9.38 2.24
N THR A 611 -1.10 -9.40 3.51
CA THR A 611 -2.47 -9.09 3.95
C THR A 611 -2.53 -7.71 4.61
N ILE A 612 -1.50 -7.30 5.36
CA ILE A 612 -1.41 -5.96 5.94
C ILE A 612 0.00 -5.40 5.70
N GLU A 613 0.08 -4.16 5.20
CA GLU A 613 1.31 -3.40 5.06
C GLU A 613 1.28 -2.24 6.05
N VAL A 614 2.32 -2.07 6.86
CA VAL A 614 2.44 -0.96 7.82
C VAL A 614 3.70 -0.14 7.54
N HIS A 615 3.57 1.19 7.54
CA HIS A 615 4.69 2.12 7.43
C HIS A 615 4.69 3.07 8.63
N MET A 616 5.62 2.86 9.56
CA MET A 616 5.74 3.61 10.81
C MET A 616 6.67 4.81 10.63
N ASP A 617 6.14 6.02 10.78
CA ASP A 617 6.89 7.28 10.76
C ASP A 617 7.47 7.54 12.16
N LEU A 618 8.70 7.03 12.37
CA LEU A 618 9.36 7.00 13.67
C LEU A 618 9.85 8.37 14.16
N GLN A 619 9.71 9.42 13.35
CA GLN A 619 9.94 10.81 13.78
C GLN A 619 8.64 11.40 14.36
N SER A 620 7.54 11.42 13.57
CA SER A 620 6.25 11.98 14.00
C SER A 620 5.47 11.10 14.99
N GLY A 621 5.73 9.79 15.04
CA GLY A 621 4.96 8.83 15.83
C GLY A 621 3.60 8.48 15.24
N ARG A 622 3.38 8.77 13.95
CA ARG A 622 2.25 8.28 13.17
C ARG A 622 2.65 7.03 12.39
N PHE A 623 1.67 6.31 11.89
CA PHE A 623 1.88 5.28 10.88
C PHE A 623 0.68 5.25 9.94
N ILE A 624 0.82 4.52 8.84
CA ILE A 624 -0.31 4.08 8.05
C ILE A 624 -0.30 2.57 7.95
N ALA A 625 -1.48 1.96 8.08
CA ALA A 625 -1.71 0.54 7.82
C ALA A 625 -2.64 0.42 6.60
N ASN A 626 -2.26 -0.42 5.65
CA ASN A 626 -3.02 -0.76 4.45
C ASN A 626 -3.44 -2.24 4.52
N GLY A 627 -4.59 -2.61 3.94
CA GLY A 627 -5.06 -4.00 3.93
C GLY A 627 -5.94 -4.41 5.12
N LEU A 628 -6.59 -3.43 5.78
CA LEU A 628 -7.54 -3.69 6.87
C LEU A 628 -8.90 -4.19 6.33
N ASP A 629 -8.87 -5.31 5.61
CA ASP A 629 -9.99 -5.92 4.88
C ASP A 629 -10.81 -6.93 5.72
N ASN A 630 -10.53 -7.06 7.02
CA ASN A 630 -11.10 -8.09 7.90
C ASN A 630 -12.64 -8.18 7.85
N GLN A 631 -13.31 -7.03 7.82
CA GLN A 631 -14.78 -6.91 7.80
C GLN A 631 -15.38 -6.84 6.38
N ASP A 632 -14.59 -7.19 5.36
CA ASP A 632 -14.96 -7.12 3.95
C ASP A 632 -15.09 -8.49 3.26
N PRO A 633 -15.77 -8.56 2.09
CA PRO A 633 -15.73 -9.73 1.22
C PRO A 633 -14.30 -10.16 0.94
N VAL A 634 -14.06 -11.47 0.95
CA VAL A 634 -12.73 -12.04 0.72
C VAL A 634 -12.16 -11.65 -0.64
N ASN A 635 -10.83 -11.60 -0.71
CA ASN A 635 -10.10 -11.25 -1.92
C ASN A 635 -10.31 -12.34 -2.98
N THR A 636 -10.83 -11.96 -4.15
CA THR A 636 -11.05 -12.89 -5.25
C THR A 636 -9.80 -12.98 -6.13
N PHE A 637 -9.53 -14.17 -6.67
CA PHE A 637 -8.40 -14.43 -7.55
C PHE A 637 -8.84 -15.20 -8.79
N ASN A 638 -8.02 -15.13 -9.83
CA ASN A 638 -8.21 -15.78 -11.13
C ASN A 638 -9.57 -15.52 -11.81
N VAL A 639 -10.22 -14.40 -11.49
CA VAL A 639 -11.54 -14.07 -12.03
C VAL A 639 -11.42 -13.52 -13.47
N PRO A 640 -12.34 -13.83 -14.40
CA PRO A 640 -12.27 -13.34 -15.78
C PRO A 640 -12.37 -11.82 -15.88
N LEU A 641 -11.22 -11.18 -16.15
CA LEU A 641 -11.07 -9.73 -16.35
C LEU A 641 -10.57 -9.44 -17.76
N SER A 642 -10.83 -8.23 -18.27
CA SER A 642 -10.48 -7.83 -19.63
C SER A 642 -9.75 -6.48 -19.65
N PRO A 643 -8.65 -6.31 -20.40
CA PRO A 643 -7.99 -5.01 -20.61
C PRO A 643 -8.92 -3.88 -21.05
N SER A 644 -10.03 -4.21 -21.74
CA SER A 644 -11.06 -3.25 -22.15
C SER A 644 -11.73 -2.50 -20.98
N ALA A 645 -11.84 -3.15 -19.81
CA ALA A 645 -12.38 -2.55 -18.58
C ALA A 645 -11.41 -1.54 -17.95
N TYR A 646 -10.11 -1.63 -18.25
CA TYR A 646 -9.06 -0.78 -17.72
C TYR A 646 -8.72 0.40 -18.64
N THR A 647 -9.69 0.88 -19.43
CA THR A 647 -9.49 2.02 -20.33
C THR A 647 -9.93 3.35 -19.69
N PRO A 648 -9.36 4.51 -20.10
CA PRO A 648 -9.82 5.82 -19.64
C PRO A 648 -11.29 6.12 -19.97
N GLN A 649 -11.87 5.43 -20.96
CA GLN A 649 -13.28 5.53 -21.31
C GLN A 649 -14.17 4.61 -20.45
N ALA A 650 -13.70 3.42 -20.05
CA ALA A 650 -14.33 2.62 -19.01
C ALA A 650 -14.33 3.35 -17.65
N LEU A 651 -13.21 4.00 -17.29
CA LEU A 651 -13.08 4.83 -16.08
C LEU A 651 -14.14 5.96 -16.03
N ARG A 652 -14.36 6.68 -17.15
CA ARG A 652 -15.44 7.66 -17.29
C ARG A 652 -16.85 7.08 -17.16
N THR A 653 -17.01 5.79 -17.48
CA THR A 653 -18.31 5.10 -17.41
C THR A 653 -18.59 4.59 -16.00
N ARG A 654 -17.56 4.11 -15.30
CA ARG A 654 -17.64 3.68 -13.89
C ARG A 654 -17.98 4.87 -12.98
N GLY A 655 -17.16 5.92 -12.96
CA GLY A 655 -17.35 7.10 -12.08
C GLY A 655 -18.56 8.00 -12.38
N ARG A 656 -19.47 7.57 -13.27
CA ARG A 656 -20.78 8.20 -13.54
C ARG A 656 -21.96 7.47 -12.90
N ARG A 657 -21.71 6.29 -12.34
CA ARG A 657 -22.65 5.53 -11.52
C ARG A 657 -22.59 6.01 -10.07
#